data_AF-A0A6G0J909-F1
#
_entry.id   AF-A0A6G0J909-F1
#
_cell.length_a   1.000
_cell.length_b   1.000
_cell.length_c   1.000
_cell.angle_alpha   90.00
_cell.angle_beta   90.00
_cell.angle_gamma   90.00
#
_symmetry.space_group_name_H-M   'P 1'
#
loop_
_entity.id
_entity.type
_entity.pdbx_description
1 polymer ?
#
loop_
_entity_poly.entity_id
_entity_poly.type
_entity_poly.pdbx_seq_one_letter_code
_entity_poly.pdbx_strand_id
1 'polypeptide(L)'
;MGYGEEAVKEVTTPEDAPSGYPENVNLRGGFCRLPPAGVEISPAAVGLGPYSPSVQFRTQRLDQVFATNFRVKAAMKNSVLLSWEIRDKNPAQPFTILYGKGQSVEVDGKQTQKLITGLEPDTQYSFLLTNRANSAGGLQHRVTATTAPDILKTKPTVVGKTNADGMVTVQLPTVQTTAKVRGYYVVVVPLKKQRGGKFLNPWEEPDQMNLDELLKEINRTSVSRALRIRRQASQSDPRAYVTAHFKTLPQEFTLGDGRNYGDFRNRPLLNGQEYVFFVLALLDLSENTMYATSPYSDPVTSSDVDPQPIVDEEEGLLWVVGPVLAVIFIVCIVIAILLFKSKPDRKRAEAEGRKGSFPCSKAMSSHHPTDPVELRRINFQTPAYRVSVYRGYRRLSSMASHPPVPISEMADHIERLKANDNLKFSQEYESVDPGQQFTWENSNLEVNKPKNRYANVIAYDHSRVILSSIEGVPGSDYINANYVDGYRRQNAYIATQGSLPETFGEFWRMVWEQHTANIIMMTKLEEKSRVKCDQYWPTRGTETYGLIQVTLLDTVELATYSVRTFALYKSGSNEKREVRHFQFTAWPDHGVPEHPTPFLAFLRRVKACNPPDAGPMVVHCSAGVGRTGCFIVIDAMVERIKHEKTIDIYGHVTLMRSQRNYMVQTEDQYIFIH
;
A
#
# COMPACT_ATOMS: atom_id res chain seq x y z
N MET A 1 -16.78 -54.36 25.16
CA MET A 1 -15.86 -54.03 26.26
C MET A 1 -14.62 -54.90 26.12
N GLY A 2 -13.45 -54.27 25.91
CA GLY A 2 -12.11 -54.85 26.12
C GLY A 2 -11.58 -55.92 25.14
N TYR A 3 -10.28 -55.75 24.80
CA TYR A 3 -9.31 -56.69 24.21
C TYR A 3 -9.32 -56.88 22.67
N GLY A 4 -8.19 -56.83 21.93
CA GLY A 4 -6.79 -56.71 22.32
C GLY A 4 -5.82 -56.58 21.12
N GLU A 5 -4.54 -56.47 21.48
CA GLU A 5 -3.27 -56.76 20.77
C GLU A 5 -2.87 -56.02 19.47
N GLU A 6 -1.89 -55.12 19.62
CA GLU A 6 -0.98 -54.66 18.55
C GLU A 6 0.25 -55.57 18.47
N ALA A 7 0.55 -56.08 17.27
CA ALA A 7 1.81 -56.75 16.96
C ALA A 7 2.63 -55.87 15.99
N VAL A 8 3.80 -55.44 16.44
CA VAL A 8 4.81 -54.69 15.67
C VAL A 8 5.58 -55.66 14.77
N LYS A 9 5.74 -55.33 13.49
CA LYS A 9 6.71 -55.96 12.59
C LYS A 9 7.59 -54.90 11.95
N GLU A 10 8.88 -54.93 12.33
CA GLU A 10 9.97 -54.30 11.61
C GLU A 10 10.21 -55.06 10.29
N VAL A 11 10.43 -54.32 9.20
CA VAL A 11 10.98 -54.87 7.96
C VAL A 11 12.11 -53.93 7.51
N THR A 12 13.32 -54.43 7.60
CA THR A 12 14.56 -53.87 7.05
C THR A 12 14.61 -54.08 5.54
N THR A 13 15.18 -53.13 4.80
CA THR A 13 15.58 -53.31 3.39
C THR A 13 17.07 -52.96 3.24
N PRO A 14 17.85 -53.73 2.46
CA PRO A 14 19.30 -53.61 2.40
C PRO A 14 19.78 -52.54 1.40
N GLU A 15 20.90 -51.91 1.75
CA GLU A 15 21.73 -51.07 0.89
C GLU A 15 22.34 -51.89 -0.25
N ASP A 16 22.29 -51.36 -1.47
CA ASP A 16 23.32 -51.59 -2.50
C ASP A 16 23.26 -50.46 -3.55
N ALA A 17 24.32 -49.66 -3.60
CA ALA A 17 24.57 -48.67 -4.63
C ALA A 17 25.44 -49.28 -5.76
N PRO A 18 25.30 -48.77 -7.00
CA PRO A 18 26.48 -48.66 -7.85
C PRO A 18 26.70 -47.25 -8.39
N SER A 19 28.00 -46.95 -8.46
CA SER A 19 28.70 -45.78 -9.00
C SER A 19 28.68 -45.70 -10.53
N GLY A 20 28.89 -44.50 -11.08
CA GLY A 20 29.43 -44.31 -12.44
C GLY A 20 28.80 -43.18 -13.26
N TYR A 21 29.54 -42.09 -13.44
CA TYR A 21 29.36 -41.12 -14.53
C TYR A 21 29.82 -41.72 -15.87
N PRO A 22 29.27 -41.23 -16.99
CA PRO A 22 30.12 -40.96 -18.14
C PRO A 22 30.01 -39.51 -18.64
N GLU A 23 31.20 -38.92 -18.80
CA GLU A 23 31.46 -37.72 -19.58
C GLU A 23 31.25 -37.96 -21.09
N ASN A 24 31.00 -36.87 -21.82
CA ASN A 24 31.22 -36.68 -23.26
C ASN A 24 30.35 -37.44 -24.27
N VAL A 25 29.31 -36.78 -24.79
CA VAL A 25 28.88 -36.98 -26.19
C VAL A 25 28.64 -35.63 -26.89
N ASN A 26 29.37 -35.46 -27.99
CA ASN A 26 29.41 -34.32 -28.89
C ASN A 26 28.04 -33.95 -29.52
N LEU A 27 27.75 -32.65 -29.54
CA LEU A 27 26.74 -32.05 -30.41
C LEU A 27 27.24 -32.05 -31.87
N ARG A 28 26.63 -32.87 -32.73
CA ARG A 28 26.62 -32.63 -34.18
C ARG A 28 25.19 -32.31 -34.62
N GLY A 29 25.05 -31.12 -35.19
CA GLY A 29 23.80 -30.61 -35.74
C GLY A 29 23.32 -31.42 -36.95
N GLY A 30 22.00 -31.54 -37.04
CA GLY A 30 21.30 -32.10 -38.18
C GLY A 30 19.86 -31.59 -38.17
N PHE A 31 19.57 -30.67 -39.08
CA PHE A 31 18.22 -30.19 -39.39
C PHE A 31 17.35 -31.36 -39.88
N CYS A 32 16.13 -31.50 -39.35
CA CYS A 32 15.02 -32.14 -40.05
C CYS A 32 13.69 -31.51 -39.60
N ARG A 33 13.02 -30.82 -40.54
CA ARG A 33 11.61 -30.40 -40.48
C ARG A 33 10.72 -31.60 -40.78
N LEU A 34 9.61 -31.79 -40.07
CA LEU A 34 8.38 -32.42 -40.58
C LEU A 34 7.15 -31.90 -39.77
N PRO A 35 5.90 -32.01 -40.31
CA PRO A 35 4.86 -30.96 -40.32
C PRO A 35 3.59 -31.38 -39.50
N PRO A 36 2.40 -30.72 -39.62
CA PRO A 36 1.33 -30.76 -38.63
C PRO A 36 0.20 -31.78 -38.90
N ALA A 37 -0.66 -31.92 -37.88
CA ALA A 37 -2.08 -32.33 -37.86
C ALA A 37 -2.43 -33.76 -37.39
N GLY A 38 -3.52 -33.81 -36.62
CA GLY A 38 -4.01 -34.90 -35.77
C GLY A 38 -4.46 -36.20 -36.45
N VAL A 39 -4.64 -37.22 -35.61
CA VAL A 39 -5.46 -38.42 -35.88
C VAL A 39 -6.14 -38.86 -34.58
N GLU A 40 -7.48 -38.97 -34.63
CA GLU A 40 -8.33 -39.72 -33.69
C GLU A 40 -8.12 -41.24 -33.87
N ILE A 41 -8.15 -42.02 -32.79
CA ILE A 41 -8.39 -43.47 -32.87
C ILE A 41 -9.37 -43.91 -31.75
N SER A 42 -10.49 -44.50 -32.17
CA SER A 42 -11.52 -45.18 -31.36
C SER A 42 -11.11 -46.64 -30.99
N PRO A 43 -11.78 -47.31 -30.01
CA PRO A 43 -11.23 -48.48 -29.32
C PRO A 43 -11.61 -49.82 -29.97
N ALA A 44 -10.74 -50.82 -29.83
CA ALA A 44 -11.06 -52.23 -30.06
C ALA A 44 -10.59 -53.09 -28.85
N ALA A 45 -11.49 -53.97 -28.39
CA ALA A 45 -11.29 -55.00 -27.37
C ALA A 45 -10.19 -56.01 -27.77
N VAL A 46 -9.50 -56.74 -26.89
CA VAL A 46 -9.98 -57.83 -26.01
C VAL A 46 -8.93 -58.14 -24.91
N GLY A 47 -9.38 -58.44 -23.68
CA GLY A 47 -8.56 -59.11 -22.67
C GLY A 47 -9.20 -59.10 -21.26
N LEU A 48 -9.75 -60.25 -20.84
CA LEU A 48 -10.34 -60.46 -19.51
C LEU A 48 -9.26 -60.56 -18.43
N GLY A 49 -9.16 -59.56 -17.55
CA GLY A 49 -8.37 -59.58 -16.32
C GLY A 49 -9.18 -58.98 -15.17
N PRO A 50 -8.99 -59.43 -13.92
CA PRO A 50 -9.74 -58.93 -12.77
C PRO A 50 -9.48 -57.43 -12.58
N TYR A 51 -10.55 -56.67 -12.29
CA TYR A 51 -10.51 -55.23 -12.07
C TYR A 51 -9.42 -54.86 -11.04
N SER A 52 -8.35 -54.21 -11.50
CA SER A 52 -7.49 -53.42 -10.62
C SER A 52 -8.29 -52.22 -10.13
N PRO A 53 -8.20 -51.83 -8.84
CA PRO A 53 -8.79 -50.58 -8.39
C PRO A 53 -8.13 -49.46 -9.21
N SER A 54 -8.97 -48.58 -9.75
CA SER A 54 -8.56 -47.41 -10.53
C SER A 54 -7.43 -46.67 -9.81
N VAL A 55 -6.22 -46.74 -10.36
CA VAL A 55 -5.13 -45.84 -9.97
C VAL A 55 -5.53 -44.46 -10.49
N GLN A 56 -6.23 -43.71 -9.66
CA GLN A 56 -6.28 -42.26 -9.82
C GLN A 56 -4.87 -41.76 -9.57
N PHE A 57 -4.13 -41.44 -10.64
CA PHE A 57 -3.10 -40.43 -10.53
C PHE A 57 -3.81 -39.12 -10.21
N ARG A 58 -4.09 -38.93 -8.92
CA ARG A 58 -4.33 -37.61 -8.38
C ARG A 58 -2.98 -36.92 -8.45
N THR A 59 -2.73 -36.21 -9.53
CA THR A 59 -1.81 -35.08 -9.46
C THR A 59 -2.35 -34.23 -8.31
N GLN A 60 -1.69 -34.31 -7.15
CA GLN A 60 -1.99 -33.41 -6.05
C GLN A 60 -1.89 -32.00 -6.63
N ARG A 61 -2.97 -31.24 -6.48
CA ARG A 61 -2.95 -29.82 -6.79
C ARG A 61 -1.77 -29.21 -6.04
N LEU A 62 -1.00 -28.40 -6.75
CA LEU A 62 0.14 -27.62 -6.25
C LEU A 62 -0.32 -26.47 -5.32
N ASP A 63 -1.29 -26.71 -4.44
CA ASP A 63 -1.97 -25.70 -3.62
C ASP A 63 -1.67 -25.83 -2.12
N GLN A 64 -0.73 -26.70 -1.71
CA GLN A 64 -0.33 -26.84 -0.30
C GLN A 64 1.11 -26.36 -0.05
N VAL A 65 1.42 -25.13 -0.47
CA VAL A 65 2.67 -24.47 -0.05
C VAL A 65 2.39 -23.61 1.17
N PHE A 66 2.81 -24.07 2.35
CA PHE A 66 2.54 -23.40 3.64
C PHE A 66 3.26 -22.05 3.79
N ALA A 67 4.40 -21.89 3.13
CA ALA A 67 5.17 -20.65 3.07
C ALA A 67 5.90 -20.54 1.72
N THR A 68 5.77 -19.42 1.03
CA THR A 68 6.49 -19.11 -0.21
C THR A 68 7.55 -18.03 0.00
N ASN A 69 8.46 -17.84 -0.98
CA ASN A 69 9.48 -16.78 -0.95
C ASN A 69 10.41 -16.80 0.26
N PHE A 70 10.75 -17.99 0.78
CA PHE A 70 11.78 -18.13 1.81
C PHE A 70 13.13 -17.65 1.27
N ARG A 71 13.71 -16.61 1.87
CA ARG A 71 14.93 -15.92 1.43
C ARG A 71 15.73 -15.34 2.59
N VAL A 72 17.01 -15.10 2.33
CA VAL A 72 17.92 -14.36 3.21
C VAL A 72 17.73 -12.87 2.96
N LYS A 73 17.35 -12.12 4.00
CA LYS A 73 17.11 -10.68 3.93
C LYS A 73 18.36 -9.87 4.27
N ALA A 74 19.13 -10.36 5.25
CA ALA A 74 20.41 -9.78 5.66
C ALA A 74 21.26 -10.87 6.34
N ALA A 75 22.58 -10.81 6.15
CA ALA A 75 23.54 -11.63 6.88
C ALA A 75 24.47 -10.71 7.69
N MET A 76 24.54 -10.99 8.99
CA MET A 76 25.44 -10.34 9.93
C MET A 76 26.58 -11.30 10.29
N LYS A 77 27.46 -10.90 11.20
CA LYS A 77 28.60 -11.70 11.62
C LYS A 77 28.14 -12.96 12.37
N ASN A 78 27.28 -12.78 13.38
CA ASN A 78 26.82 -13.85 14.25
C ASN A 78 25.33 -14.20 14.04
N SER A 79 24.69 -13.65 13.01
CA SER A 79 23.26 -13.86 12.78
C SER A 79 22.82 -13.71 11.33
N VAL A 80 21.72 -14.36 10.97
CA VAL A 80 21.10 -14.26 9.65
C VAL A 80 19.61 -13.96 9.80
N LEU A 81 19.14 -12.93 9.10
CA LEU A 81 17.73 -12.54 9.06
C LEU A 81 17.04 -13.23 7.87
N LEU A 82 16.10 -14.12 8.17
CA LEU A 82 15.31 -14.87 7.21
C LEU A 82 13.92 -14.28 7.07
N SER A 83 13.31 -14.41 5.89
CA SER A 83 11.94 -13.95 5.62
C SER A 83 11.23 -14.87 4.63
N TRP A 84 9.92 -15.04 4.79
CA TRP A 84 9.02 -15.81 3.93
C TRP A 84 7.62 -15.21 3.95
N GLU A 85 6.73 -15.71 3.09
CA GLU A 85 5.36 -15.25 2.93
C GLU A 85 4.39 -16.40 3.18
N ILE A 86 3.37 -16.18 4.02
CA ILE A 86 2.35 -17.19 4.34
C ILE A 86 1.13 -16.92 3.45
N ARG A 87 0.67 -17.94 2.70
CA ARG A 87 -0.47 -17.80 1.76
C ARG A 87 -1.83 -18.01 2.42
N ASP A 88 -1.88 -18.73 3.54
CA ASP A 88 -3.13 -19.14 4.18
C ASP A 88 -3.67 -18.14 5.21
N LYS A 89 -4.99 -17.97 5.24
CA LYS A 89 -5.69 -17.00 6.11
C LYS A 89 -5.72 -17.40 7.60
N ASN A 90 -5.48 -18.68 7.92
CA ASN A 90 -5.47 -19.23 9.28
C ASN A 90 -4.27 -20.15 9.50
N PRO A 91 -3.04 -19.61 9.66
CA PRO A 91 -1.91 -20.46 9.96
C PRO A 91 -1.94 -20.84 11.44
N ALA A 92 -2.48 -22.02 11.74
CA ALA A 92 -2.50 -22.58 13.10
C ALA A 92 -1.30 -23.50 13.37
N GLN A 93 -0.52 -23.87 12.34
CA GLN A 93 0.57 -24.84 12.49
C GLN A 93 1.94 -24.13 12.58
N PRO A 94 2.77 -24.45 13.59
CA PRO A 94 4.11 -23.90 13.72
C PRO A 94 5.06 -24.47 12.66
N PHE A 95 6.00 -23.65 12.23
CA PHE A 95 7.10 -24.04 11.33
C PHE A 95 8.35 -24.34 12.13
N THR A 96 9.28 -25.06 11.52
CA THR A 96 10.62 -25.28 12.07
C THR A 96 11.65 -24.90 11.02
N ILE A 97 12.65 -24.11 11.43
CA ILE A 97 13.82 -23.80 10.61
C ILE A 97 14.96 -24.70 11.10
N LEU A 98 15.42 -25.60 10.23
CA LEU A 98 16.58 -26.47 10.44
C LEU A 98 17.82 -25.80 9.84
N TYR A 99 18.93 -25.80 10.56
CA TYR A 99 20.19 -25.23 10.09
C TYR A 99 21.41 -25.88 10.74
N GLY A 100 22.57 -25.71 10.11
CA GLY A 100 23.84 -26.26 10.61
C GLY A 100 23.84 -27.79 10.76
N LYS A 101 24.59 -28.31 11.74
CA LYS A 101 24.70 -29.74 12.06
C LYS A 101 23.54 -30.23 12.94
N GLY A 102 22.30 -29.98 12.51
CA GLY A 102 21.09 -30.48 13.19
C GLY A 102 20.46 -29.53 14.23
N GLN A 103 20.75 -28.24 14.17
CA GLN A 103 20.07 -27.24 15.00
C GLN A 103 18.68 -26.92 14.43
N SER A 104 17.74 -26.59 15.30
CA SER A 104 16.37 -26.25 14.90
C SER A 104 15.79 -25.13 15.74
N VAL A 105 14.99 -24.27 15.12
CA VAL A 105 14.25 -23.20 15.80
C VAL A 105 12.79 -23.25 15.38
N GLU A 106 11.90 -23.30 16.37
CA GLU A 106 10.47 -23.22 16.15
C GLU A 106 10.03 -21.78 15.87
N VAL A 107 9.10 -21.66 14.91
CA VAL A 107 8.57 -20.39 14.47
C VAL A 107 7.05 -20.48 14.45
N ASP A 108 6.40 -19.51 15.09
CA ASP A 108 4.94 -19.42 15.09
C ASP A 108 4.43 -19.29 13.64
N GLY A 109 3.32 -19.96 13.34
CA GLY A 109 2.69 -20.01 12.01
C GLY A 109 2.30 -18.63 11.48
N LYS A 110 2.22 -17.60 12.35
CA LYS A 110 1.91 -16.21 11.96
C LYS A 110 3.15 -15.36 11.63
N GLN A 111 4.36 -15.80 11.99
CA GLN A 111 5.57 -15.04 11.72
C GLN A 111 6.01 -15.19 10.26
N THR A 112 6.48 -14.11 9.66
CA THR A 112 7.00 -14.05 8.27
C THR A 112 8.49 -13.72 8.20
N GLN A 113 9.14 -13.61 9.36
CA GLN A 113 10.56 -13.33 9.48
C GLN A 113 11.10 -13.89 10.79
N LYS A 114 12.37 -14.29 10.79
CA LYS A 114 13.08 -14.76 11.99
C LYS A 114 14.56 -14.44 11.87
N LEU A 115 15.12 -13.87 12.93
CA LEU A 115 16.55 -13.70 13.11
C LEU A 115 17.10 -14.96 13.77
N ILE A 116 18.06 -15.61 13.11
CA ILE A 116 18.82 -16.74 13.68
C ILE A 116 20.13 -16.17 14.22
N THR A 117 20.39 -16.33 15.50
CA THR A 117 21.56 -15.79 16.22
C THR A 117 22.52 -16.89 16.65
N GLY A 118 23.73 -16.54 17.06
CA GLY A 118 24.74 -17.49 17.56
C GLY A 118 25.41 -18.31 16.46
N LEU A 119 25.48 -17.74 15.25
CA LEU A 119 26.19 -18.33 14.11
C LEU A 119 27.67 -17.93 14.17
N GLU A 120 28.53 -18.73 13.54
CA GLU A 120 29.96 -18.43 13.44
C GLU A 120 30.23 -17.42 12.30
N PRO A 121 31.16 -16.46 12.46
CA PRO A 121 31.57 -15.54 11.40
C PRO A 121 32.14 -16.28 10.17
N ASP A 122 32.03 -15.66 9.00
CA ASP A 122 32.62 -16.15 7.73
C ASP A 122 32.31 -17.62 7.42
N THR A 123 31.10 -18.08 7.76
CA THR A 123 30.68 -19.48 7.69
C THR A 123 29.40 -19.61 6.87
N GLN A 124 29.38 -20.59 5.96
CA GLN A 124 28.20 -20.87 5.14
C GLN A 124 27.21 -21.77 5.90
N TYR A 125 25.97 -21.31 6.01
CA TYR A 125 24.85 -22.04 6.57
C TYR A 125 23.77 -22.31 5.52
N SER A 126 23.14 -23.48 5.63
CA SER A 126 21.92 -23.83 4.90
C SER A 126 20.75 -23.82 5.87
N PHE A 127 19.73 -23.03 5.56
CA PHE A 127 18.49 -22.93 6.33
C PHE A 127 17.38 -23.64 5.57
N LEU A 128 16.66 -24.51 6.26
CA LEU A 128 15.57 -25.32 5.71
C LEU A 128 14.30 -25.06 6.51
N LEU A 129 13.29 -24.49 5.87
CA LEU A 129 11.96 -24.26 6.45
C LEU A 129 11.05 -25.48 6.19
N THR A 130 10.49 -26.05 7.26
CA THR A 130 9.62 -27.24 7.22
C THR A 130 8.39 -27.08 8.14
N ASN A 131 7.31 -27.82 7.85
CA ASN A 131 6.10 -27.89 8.69
C ASN A 131 6.09 -29.25 9.45
N ARG A 132 5.80 -29.24 10.75
CA ARG A 132 5.82 -30.40 11.66
C ARG A 132 4.82 -31.53 11.33
N ALA A 133 3.88 -31.31 10.40
CA ALA A 133 2.75 -32.24 10.19
C ALA A 133 3.02 -33.46 9.29
N ASN A 134 4.11 -33.52 8.50
CA ASN A 134 4.32 -34.61 7.54
C ASN A 134 5.70 -35.27 7.67
N SER A 135 5.78 -36.38 8.41
CA SER A 135 6.93 -37.30 8.42
C SER A 135 7.10 -38.11 7.13
N ALA A 136 6.34 -37.79 6.07
CA ALA A 136 6.45 -38.38 4.74
C ALA A 136 6.53 -37.25 3.69
N GLY A 137 7.74 -36.73 3.46
CA GLY A 137 8.07 -35.95 2.25
C GLY A 137 7.27 -34.66 2.01
N GLY A 138 6.98 -33.85 3.04
CA GLY A 138 6.39 -32.52 2.86
C GLY A 138 7.29 -31.56 2.08
N LEU A 139 6.70 -30.55 1.41
CA LEU A 139 7.43 -29.49 0.71
C LEU A 139 8.46 -28.82 1.64
N GLN A 140 9.68 -28.62 1.13
CA GLN A 140 10.82 -28.10 1.86
C GLN A 140 11.40 -26.90 1.12
N HIS A 141 11.56 -25.76 1.81
CA HIS A 141 12.20 -24.56 1.23
C HIS A 141 13.59 -24.36 1.83
N ARG A 142 14.62 -24.35 0.99
CA ARG A 142 16.02 -24.24 1.42
C ARG A 142 16.66 -22.97 0.88
N VAL A 143 17.40 -22.27 1.73
CA VAL A 143 18.23 -21.12 1.36
C VAL A 143 19.59 -21.24 1.99
N THR A 144 20.62 -20.77 1.30
CA THR A 144 22.00 -20.73 1.82
C THR A 144 22.41 -19.28 2.05
N ALA A 145 23.15 -19.04 3.13
CA ALA A 145 23.73 -17.74 3.45
C ALA A 145 25.14 -17.94 4.00
N THR A 146 26.06 -17.06 3.64
CA THR A 146 27.35 -16.94 4.33
C THR A 146 27.26 -15.77 5.29
N THR A 147 27.65 -15.99 6.55
CA THR A 147 27.74 -14.93 7.56
C THR A 147 28.87 -13.96 7.23
N ALA A 148 28.75 -12.73 7.69
CA ALA A 148 29.75 -11.70 7.40
C ALA A 148 31.07 -11.96 8.15
N PRO A 149 32.22 -11.52 7.62
CA PRO A 149 33.50 -11.61 8.31
C PRO A 149 33.59 -10.67 9.51
N ASP A 150 34.36 -11.06 10.54
CA ASP A 150 34.59 -10.24 11.73
C ASP A 150 35.67 -9.17 11.52
N ILE A 151 35.26 -8.04 10.93
CA ILE A 151 36.16 -6.91 10.62
C ILE A 151 36.21 -5.84 11.71
N LEU A 152 35.30 -5.86 12.69
CA LEU A 152 35.14 -4.87 13.75
C LEU A 152 35.27 -5.53 15.14
N LYS A 153 36.48 -6.00 15.46
CA LYS A 153 36.70 -6.85 16.65
C LYS A 153 36.69 -6.11 17.98
N THR A 154 37.02 -4.82 17.98
CA THR A 154 37.11 -4.02 19.21
C THR A 154 35.84 -3.21 19.43
N LYS A 155 35.46 -3.00 20.70
CA LYS A 155 34.33 -2.15 21.05
C LYS A 155 34.71 -0.66 20.96
N PRO A 156 33.77 0.24 20.64
CA PRO A 156 33.98 1.66 20.81
C PRO A 156 34.21 2.01 22.29
N THR A 157 35.13 2.92 22.59
CA THR A 157 35.49 3.32 23.95
C THR A 157 35.30 4.81 24.17
N VAL A 158 35.01 5.23 25.40
CA VAL A 158 34.86 6.64 25.75
C VAL A 158 36.23 7.24 26.06
N VAL A 159 36.57 8.38 25.45
CA VAL A 159 37.87 9.05 25.59
C VAL A 159 37.88 10.06 26.74
N GLY A 160 36.73 10.63 27.12
CA GLY A 160 36.62 11.62 28.19
C GLY A 160 35.23 11.70 28.83
N LYS A 161 35.14 12.30 30.03
CA LYS A 161 33.86 12.57 30.71
C LYS A 161 33.01 13.52 29.85
N THR A 162 31.68 13.36 29.94
CA THR A 162 30.71 14.22 29.27
C THR A 162 31.05 15.70 29.50
N ASN A 163 31.17 16.48 28.44
CA ASN A 163 31.43 17.92 28.54
C ASN A 163 30.19 18.62 29.16
N ALA A 164 30.34 19.85 29.65
CA ALA A 164 29.24 20.64 30.25
C ALA A 164 28.00 20.77 29.35
N ASP A 165 28.17 20.59 28.04
CA ASP A 165 27.12 20.62 27.02
C ASP A 165 26.42 19.25 26.78
N GLY A 166 26.73 18.21 27.57
CA GLY A 166 26.11 16.88 27.42
C GLY A 166 26.67 16.01 26.29
N MET A 167 27.79 16.41 25.67
CA MET A 167 28.45 15.70 24.57
C MET A 167 29.51 14.71 25.06
N VAL A 168 29.68 13.59 24.36
CA VAL A 168 30.64 12.53 24.73
C VAL A 168 31.57 12.20 23.57
N THR A 169 32.87 12.36 23.76
CA THR A 169 33.86 11.97 22.75
C THR A 169 34.26 10.51 22.92
N VAL A 170 34.21 9.77 21.82
CA VAL A 170 34.42 8.32 21.75
C VAL A 170 35.46 7.97 20.71
N GLN A 171 36.25 6.95 21.00
CA GLN A 171 37.18 6.33 20.08
C GLN A 171 36.47 5.19 19.37
N LEU A 172 36.48 5.21 18.05
CA LEU A 172 35.85 4.19 17.23
C LEU A 172 36.82 3.04 16.92
N PRO A 173 36.32 1.82 16.67
CA PRO A 173 37.14 0.65 16.37
C PRO A 173 38.02 0.86 15.13
N THR A 174 39.24 0.32 15.15
CA THR A 174 40.09 0.26 13.95
C THR A 174 39.66 -0.90 13.06
N VAL A 175 39.56 -0.67 11.75
CA VAL A 175 39.13 -1.70 10.78
C VAL A 175 40.33 -2.21 10.02
N GLN A 176 40.58 -3.52 10.08
CA GLN A 176 41.59 -4.19 9.26
C GLN A 176 40.90 -5.23 8.39
N THR A 177 40.73 -4.91 7.10
CA THR A 177 40.07 -5.83 6.16
C THR A 177 40.55 -5.62 4.73
N THR A 178 40.59 -6.71 3.96
CA THR A 178 40.75 -6.71 2.50
C THR A 178 39.41 -6.63 1.77
N ALA A 179 38.29 -6.78 2.49
CA ALA A 179 36.95 -6.72 1.94
C ALA A 179 36.54 -5.28 1.58
N LYS A 180 35.79 -5.13 0.49
CA LYS A 180 35.27 -3.83 0.05
C LYS A 180 34.11 -3.39 0.95
N VAL A 181 34.34 -2.34 1.74
CA VAL A 181 33.32 -1.74 2.62
C VAL A 181 32.68 -0.53 1.94
N ARG A 182 31.35 -0.47 1.87
CA ARG A 182 30.59 0.65 1.28
C ARG A 182 30.49 1.85 2.21
N GLY A 183 30.46 1.61 3.51
CA GLY A 183 30.39 2.65 4.54
C GLY A 183 30.20 2.08 5.94
N TYR A 184 30.39 2.95 6.92
CA TYR A 184 30.26 2.67 8.34
C TYR A 184 29.20 3.57 8.96
N TYR A 185 28.37 2.99 9.82
CA TYR A 185 27.27 3.66 10.50
C TYR A 185 27.48 3.57 12.01
N VAL A 186 27.40 4.69 12.71
CA VAL A 186 27.41 4.70 14.17
C VAL A 186 25.96 4.62 14.65
N VAL A 187 25.64 3.58 15.43
CA VAL A 187 24.29 3.31 15.92
C VAL A 187 24.25 3.52 17.43
N VAL A 188 23.30 4.33 17.90
CA VAL A 188 23.08 4.63 19.31
C VAL A 188 21.82 3.92 19.79
N VAL A 189 21.93 3.22 20.92
CA VAL A 189 20.87 2.44 21.55
C VAL A 189 20.57 3.00 22.95
N PRO A 190 19.42 3.67 23.15
CA PRO A 190 18.98 4.08 24.48
C PRO A 190 18.57 2.86 25.32
N LEU A 191 19.12 2.74 26.53
CA LEU A 191 18.80 1.65 27.46
C LEU A 191 17.48 1.88 28.20
N LYS A 192 16.74 0.82 28.52
CA LYS A 192 15.49 0.98 29.30
C LYS A 192 15.76 0.91 30.80
N LYS A 193 15.16 1.83 31.56
CA LYS A 193 15.20 1.83 33.03
C LYS A 193 14.20 0.81 33.57
N GLN A 194 14.66 -0.16 34.36
CA GLN A 194 13.78 -1.14 35.02
C GLN A 194 13.21 -0.60 36.34
N ARG A 195 12.19 -1.30 36.91
CA ARG A 195 11.49 -0.98 38.17
C ARG A 195 12.37 -0.95 39.45
N GLY A 196 13.70 -1.00 39.31
CA GLY A 196 14.68 -0.86 40.40
C GLY A 196 15.74 0.21 40.13
N GLY A 197 15.50 1.12 39.18
CA GLY A 197 16.40 2.23 38.86
C GLY A 197 17.61 1.89 38.00
N LYS A 198 17.92 0.61 37.79
CA LYS A 198 19.03 0.15 36.94
C LYS A 198 18.64 0.11 35.45
N PHE A 199 19.56 0.55 34.59
CA PHE A 199 19.47 0.37 33.15
C PHE A 199 20.04 -0.99 32.76
N LEU A 200 19.37 -1.69 31.85
CA LEU A 200 19.81 -2.99 31.34
C LEU A 200 19.78 -3.00 29.82
N ASN A 201 20.85 -3.50 29.22
CA ASN A 201 20.89 -3.81 27.79
C ASN A 201 20.19 -5.16 27.56
N PRO A 202 19.10 -5.21 26.78
CA PRO A 202 18.37 -6.46 26.53
C PRO A 202 19.14 -7.46 25.64
N TRP A 203 20.25 -7.05 25.01
CA TRP A 203 21.08 -7.92 24.15
C TRP A 203 22.55 -7.85 24.54
N GLU A 204 23.24 -8.98 24.52
CA GLU A 204 24.68 -9.03 24.79
C GLU A 204 25.50 -8.54 23.57
N GLU A 205 25.03 -8.86 22.35
CA GLU A 205 25.66 -8.47 21.09
C GLU A 205 24.69 -7.68 20.19
N PRO A 206 25.16 -6.72 19.38
CA PRO A 206 24.30 -6.00 18.43
C PRO A 206 23.64 -6.90 17.39
N ASP A 207 24.27 -8.02 17.05
CA ASP A 207 23.75 -9.01 16.11
C ASP A 207 22.51 -9.76 16.63
N GLN A 208 22.21 -9.67 17.93
CA GLN A 208 20.98 -10.22 18.50
C GLN A 208 19.78 -9.26 18.39
N MET A 209 20.04 -7.97 18.10
CA MET A 209 18.99 -6.97 17.95
C MET A 209 18.29 -7.10 16.60
N ASN A 210 16.98 -6.85 16.56
CA ASN A 210 16.27 -6.75 15.28
C ASN A 210 16.64 -5.45 14.55
N LEU A 211 17.61 -5.54 13.63
CA LEU A 211 18.10 -4.40 12.86
C LEU A 211 17.18 -3.99 11.70
N ASP A 212 16.05 -4.64 11.45
CA ASP A 212 15.23 -4.41 10.25
C ASP A 212 14.80 -2.94 10.06
N GLU A 213 14.45 -2.23 11.14
CA GLU A 213 14.12 -0.80 11.07
C GLU A 213 15.34 0.07 10.72
N LEU A 214 16.51 -0.24 11.30
CA LEU A 214 17.77 0.46 11.02
C LEU A 214 18.25 0.20 9.59
N LEU A 215 18.15 -1.05 9.12
CA LEU A 215 18.51 -1.42 7.75
C LEU A 215 17.59 -0.75 6.72
N LYS A 216 16.30 -0.58 7.03
CA LYS A 216 15.39 0.24 6.22
C LYS A 216 15.79 1.71 6.22
N GLU A 217 16.32 2.24 7.31
CA GLU A 217 16.80 3.63 7.39
C GLU A 217 18.07 3.83 6.54
N ILE A 218 19.00 2.87 6.58
CA ILE A 218 20.24 2.88 5.80
C ILE A 218 19.95 2.78 4.29
N ASN A 219 19.01 1.93 3.89
CA ASN A 219 18.67 1.71 2.48
C ASN A 219 17.76 2.79 1.86
N ARG A 220 17.30 3.80 2.63
CA ARG A 220 16.45 4.89 2.13
C ARG A 220 17.30 6.03 1.58
N THR A 221 17.08 6.38 0.31
CA THR A 221 17.72 7.50 -0.40
C THR A 221 17.42 8.86 0.26
N SER A 222 18.42 9.75 0.27
CA SER A 222 18.49 11.05 0.94
C SER A 222 17.31 12.01 0.69
N VAL A 223 16.57 11.84 -0.41
CA VAL A 223 15.40 12.64 -0.79
C VAL A 223 14.23 12.49 0.20
N SER A 224 14.18 11.38 0.94
CA SER A 224 13.08 11.06 1.89
C SER A 224 13.27 11.66 3.29
N ARG A 225 14.45 12.22 3.60
CA ARG A 225 14.85 12.54 4.99
C ARG A 225 14.25 13.82 5.56
N ALA A 226 13.97 14.82 4.75
CA ALA A 226 13.55 16.14 5.24
C ALA A 226 12.14 16.17 5.88
N LEU A 227 11.28 15.18 5.58
CA LEU A 227 9.85 15.24 5.94
C LEU A 227 9.44 14.40 7.15
N ARG A 228 10.30 13.51 7.68
CA ARG A 228 9.91 12.55 8.73
C ARG A 228 10.51 12.79 10.12
N ILE A 229 11.58 13.59 10.23
CA ILE A 229 12.22 13.87 11.53
C ILE A 229 11.29 14.62 12.50
N ARG A 230 10.21 15.25 12.00
CA ARG A 230 9.28 16.03 12.84
C ARG A 230 8.08 15.25 13.40
N ARG A 231 7.88 13.97 13.06
CA ARG A 231 6.61 13.26 13.33
C ARG A 231 6.67 11.96 14.12
N GLN A 232 7.85 11.52 14.56
CA GLN A 232 8.01 10.31 15.39
C GLN A 232 8.44 10.63 16.84
N ALA A 233 8.32 11.88 17.28
CA ALA A 233 8.58 12.26 18.67
C ALA A 233 7.38 12.05 19.61
N SER A 234 6.26 11.52 19.13
CA SER A 234 4.99 11.46 19.88
C SER A 234 4.44 10.05 20.13
N GLN A 235 5.24 8.99 19.97
CA GLN A 235 4.82 7.62 20.29
C GLN A 235 5.94 6.83 20.98
N SER A 236 5.85 6.80 22.31
CA SER A 236 6.20 5.71 23.23
C SER A 236 7.39 4.79 22.87
N ASP A 237 8.43 4.87 23.71
CA ASP A 237 9.71 4.12 23.79
C ASP A 237 10.92 4.65 22.99
N PRO A 238 12.07 4.90 23.66
CA PRO A 238 13.35 5.18 23.00
C PRO A 238 13.78 3.98 22.12
N ARG A 239 14.00 4.20 20.82
CA ARG A 239 14.47 3.17 19.87
C ARG A 239 15.91 3.43 19.44
N ALA A 240 16.62 2.37 19.03
CA ALA A 240 17.93 2.49 18.42
C ALA A 240 17.87 3.35 17.13
N TYR A 241 18.89 4.17 16.90
CA TYR A 241 18.94 5.07 15.73
C TYR A 241 20.36 5.24 15.21
N VAL A 242 20.48 5.55 13.91
CA VAL A 242 21.76 5.87 13.29
C VAL A 242 22.09 7.34 13.53
N THR A 243 23.29 7.60 14.05
CA THR A 243 23.73 8.95 14.42
C THR A 243 24.72 9.55 13.40
N ALA A 244 25.46 8.70 12.69
CA ALA A 244 26.44 9.14 11.70
C ALA A 244 26.69 8.09 10.62
N HIS A 245 27.05 8.54 9.42
CA HIS A 245 27.54 7.71 8.31
C HIS A 245 28.89 8.22 7.80
N PHE A 246 29.86 7.31 7.66
CA PHE A 246 31.20 7.60 7.18
C PHE A 246 31.62 6.62 6.07
N LYS A 247 32.29 7.13 5.03
CA LYS A 247 32.95 6.27 4.03
C LYS A 247 34.20 5.58 4.62
N THR A 248 34.95 6.31 5.43
CA THR A 248 36.12 5.83 6.17
C THR A 248 35.89 6.15 7.64
N LEU A 249 35.99 5.15 8.51
CA LEU A 249 35.71 5.30 9.93
C LEU A 249 36.79 6.18 10.59
N PRO A 250 36.44 7.34 11.18
CA PRO A 250 37.41 8.18 11.89
C PRO A 250 37.84 7.53 13.19
N GLN A 251 39.01 7.89 13.71
CA GLN A 251 39.50 7.38 15.00
C GLN A 251 38.67 7.91 16.18
N GLU A 252 38.21 9.16 16.11
CA GLU A 252 37.41 9.81 17.14
C GLU A 252 36.10 10.35 16.57
N PHE A 253 35.06 10.32 17.40
CA PHE A 253 33.73 10.83 17.09
C PHE A 253 33.08 11.40 18.35
N THR A 254 32.30 12.48 18.21
CA THR A 254 31.61 13.10 19.34
C THR A 254 30.12 12.78 19.26
N LEU A 255 29.58 12.05 20.24
CA LEU A 255 28.16 11.78 20.40
C LEU A 255 27.44 13.00 21.00
N GLY A 256 26.23 13.29 20.51
CA GLY A 256 25.37 14.31 21.09
C GLY A 256 25.54 15.73 20.53
N ASP A 257 26.39 15.94 19.54
CA ASP A 257 26.80 17.28 19.11
C ASP A 257 25.79 18.05 18.22
N GLY A 258 24.66 17.44 17.88
CA GLY A 258 23.61 18.06 17.09
C GLY A 258 23.89 18.14 15.58
N ARG A 259 25.09 17.76 15.12
CA ARG A 259 25.55 17.94 13.73
C ARG A 259 25.05 16.82 12.82
N ASN A 260 25.10 17.07 11.51
CA ASN A 260 24.78 16.06 10.50
C ASN A 260 26.07 15.38 10.00
N TYR A 261 26.08 14.05 10.02
CA TYR A 261 27.19 13.22 9.56
C TYR A 261 26.72 12.36 8.39
N GLY A 262 27.12 12.82 7.19
CA GLY A 262 26.54 12.38 5.93
C GLY A 262 25.06 12.74 5.88
N ASP A 263 24.26 11.74 6.15
CA ASP A 263 22.83 11.72 5.89
C ASP A 263 22.03 11.62 7.22
N PHE A 264 22.71 11.45 8.35
CA PHE A 264 22.11 11.24 9.66
C PHE A 264 22.43 12.40 10.60
N ARG A 265 21.49 12.73 11.49
CA ARG A 265 21.66 13.78 12.51
C ARG A 265 22.07 13.16 13.83
N ASN A 266 23.18 13.63 14.38
CA ASN A 266 23.65 13.26 15.71
C ASN A 266 22.82 13.96 16.77
N ARG A 267 21.90 13.23 17.40
CA ARG A 267 20.92 13.80 18.31
C ARG A 267 21.55 14.08 19.67
N PRO A 268 21.23 15.20 20.34
CA PRO A 268 21.63 15.42 21.73
C PRO A 268 21.21 14.25 22.63
N LEU A 269 22.09 13.86 23.54
CA LEU A 269 21.79 12.83 24.54
C LEU A 269 20.83 13.39 25.59
N LEU A 270 19.91 12.56 26.07
CA LEU A 270 18.95 12.96 27.10
C LEU A 270 19.60 12.85 28.49
N ASN A 271 19.36 13.85 29.33
CA ASN A 271 19.85 13.86 30.71
C ASN A 271 19.30 12.67 31.51
N GLY A 272 20.17 11.99 32.26
CA GLY A 272 19.81 10.82 33.08
C GLY A 272 19.47 9.55 32.30
N GLN A 273 19.61 9.55 30.97
CA GLN A 273 19.41 8.39 30.10
C GLN A 273 20.75 7.70 29.81
N GLU A 274 20.83 6.39 30.02
CA GLU A 274 22.01 5.61 29.60
C GLU A 274 21.90 5.16 28.15
N TYR A 275 23.03 5.21 27.45
CA TYR A 275 23.15 4.78 26.06
C TYR A 275 24.30 3.79 25.91
N VAL A 276 24.12 2.80 25.04
CA VAL A 276 25.22 2.04 24.44
C VAL A 276 25.25 2.32 22.95
N PHE A 277 26.41 2.16 22.32
CA PHE A 277 26.55 2.39 20.89
C PHE A 277 27.51 1.38 20.26
N PHE A 278 27.37 1.18 18.96
CA PHE A 278 28.21 0.27 18.18
C PHE A 278 28.39 0.80 16.76
N VAL A 279 29.37 0.25 16.04
CA VAL A 279 29.60 0.55 14.63
C VAL A 279 29.08 -0.59 13.77
N LEU A 280 28.35 -0.25 12.71
CA LEU A 280 27.84 -1.17 11.70
C LEU A 280 28.53 -0.87 10.36
N ALA A 281 29.23 -1.84 9.80
CA ALA A 281 29.86 -1.77 8.47
C ALA A 281 28.97 -2.45 7.42
N LEU A 282 28.81 -1.80 6.26
CA LEU A 282 28.10 -2.35 5.09
C LEU A 282 29.11 -2.93 4.10
N LEU A 283 29.03 -4.24 3.84
CA LEU A 283 29.98 -4.98 3.01
C LEU A 283 29.42 -5.28 1.61
N ASP A 284 30.29 -5.19 0.60
CA ASP A 284 30.00 -5.51 -0.81
C ASP A 284 30.70 -6.83 -1.19
N LEU A 285 30.23 -7.92 -0.60
CA LEU A 285 30.76 -9.27 -0.81
C LEU A 285 29.60 -10.10 -1.39
N SER A 286 29.69 -10.59 -2.63
CA SER A 286 28.65 -11.43 -3.30
C SER A 286 27.28 -10.77 -3.60
N GLU A 287 26.34 -11.54 -4.17
CA GLU A 287 25.01 -11.09 -4.63
C GLU A 287 24.07 -10.57 -3.52
N ASN A 288 24.44 -10.71 -2.24
CA ASN A 288 23.61 -10.33 -1.08
C ASN A 288 24.28 -9.26 -0.20
N THR A 289 23.48 -8.34 0.37
CA THR A 289 23.97 -7.29 1.27
C THR A 289 24.37 -7.87 2.64
N MET A 290 25.64 -7.73 3.00
CA MET A 290 26.20 -8.19 4.28
C MET A 290 26.53 -7.02 5.22
N TYR A 291 26.45 -7.29 6.52
CA TYR A 291 26.69 -6.31 7.57
C TYR A 291 27.64 -6.88 8.63
N ALA A 292 28.58 -6.08 9.13
CA ALA A 292 29.42 -6.46 10.27
C ALA A 292 29.25 -5.45 11.39
N THR A 293 29.12 -5.91 12.63
CA THR A 293 28.96 -5.04 13.81
C THR A 293 30.17 -5.13 14.73
N SER A 294 30.52 -4.02 15.38
CA SER A 294 31.38 -4.04 16.55
C SER A 294 30.62 -4.53 17.79
N PRO A 295 31.28 -4.98 18.86
CA PRO A 295 30.62 -5.11 20.16
C PRO A 295 30.06 -3.76 20.64
N TYR A 296 29.12 -3.81 21.58
CA TYR A 296 28.60 -2.61 22.26
C TYR A 296 29.71 -1.89 23.04
N SER A 297 29.63 -0.57 23.09
CA SER A 297 30.37 0.26 24.04
C SER A 297 29.98 -0.06 25.48
N ASP A 298 30.79 0.42 26.42
CA ASP A 298 30.32 0.55 27.81
C ASP A 298 29.16 1.57 27.87
N PRO A 299 28.22 1.43 28.84
CA PRO A 299 27.14 2.39 29.02
C PRO A 299 27.67 3.79 29.30
N VAL A 300 27.03 4.78 28.67
CA VAL A 300 27.38 6.19 28.78
C VAL A 300 26.18 6.98 29.28
N THR A 301 26.43 7.83 30.27
CA THR A 301 25.44 8.74 30.86
C THR A 301 25.92 10.17 30.72
N SER A 302 25.02 11.10 30.39
CA SER A 302 25.28 12.53 30.57
C SER A 302 24.99 12.92 32.03
N SER A 303 25.98 13.41 32.79
CA SER A 303 25.87 13.84 34.21
C SER A 303 26.39 15.30 34.37
N ASP A 304 26.00 16.16 35.33
CA ASP A 304 24.89 16.26 36.30
C ASP A 304 24.85 17.70 36.92
N VAL A 305 23.70 18.20 37.39
CA VAL A 305 23.62 19.16 38.52
C VAL A 305 22.44 18.74 39.41
N ASP A 306 22.79 18.29 40.63
CA ASP A 306 22.02 17.96 41.84
C ASP A 306 20.63 17.30 41.75
N PRO A 307 20.39 16.24 42.55
CA PRO A 307 19.08 15.61 42.65
C PRO A 307 18.19 16.48 43.55
N GLN A 308 17.33 17.31 42.97
CA GLN A 308 16.11 17.66 43.69
C GLN A 308 15.25 16.40 43.81
N PRO A 309 14.67 16.11 45.00
CA PRO A 309 13.74 15.00 45.14
C PRO A 309 12.55 15.31 44.25
N ILE A 310 12.45 14.61 43.12
CA ILE A 310 11.20 14.54 42.37
C ILE A 310 10.29 13.72 43.27
N VAL A 311 9.47 14.43 44.05
CA VAL A 311 8.26 13.87 44.63
C VAL A 311 7.43 13.40 43.44
N ASP A 312 7.03 12.13 43.44
CA ASP A 312 6.03 11.58 42.53
C ASP A 312 4.72 12.38 42.69
N GLU A 313 4.61 13.51 42.01
CA GLU A 313 3.42 14.37 41.98
C GLU A 313 2.24 13.71 41.25
N GLU A 314 2.49 12.65 40.47
CA GLU A 314 1.44 11.98 39.69
C GLU A 314 0.63 10.95 40.49
N GLU A 315 1.10 10.45 41.63
CA GLU A 315 0.32 9.50 42.44
C GLU A 315 -0.56 10.19 43.50
N GLY A 316 -0.18 11.37 43.99
CA GLY A 316 -0.99 12.11 44.97
C GLY A 316 -2.19 12.84 44.37
N LEU A 317 -2.08 13.32 43.13
CA LEU A 317 -3.12 14.13 42.50
C LEU A 317 -4.36 13.30 42.12
N LEU A 318 -4.19 12.04 41.73
CA LEU A 318 -5.29 11.15 41.35
C LEU A 318 -6.23 10.81 42.52
N TRP A 319 -5.70 10.69 43.75
CA TRP A 319 -6.51 10.43 44.94
C TRP A 319 -7.25 11.68 45.46
N VAL A 320 -6.76 12.89 45.15
CA VAL A 320 -7.38 14.14 45.59
C VAL A 320 -8.34 14.70 44.53
N VAL A 321 -8.01 14.58 43.24
CA VAL A 321 -8.81 15.13 42.14
C VAL A 321 -10.01 14.23 41.79
N GLY A 322 -9.87 12.91 41.96
CA GLY A 322 -10.98 11.95 41.72
C GLY A 322 -12.23 12.25 42.57
N PRO A 323 -12.11 12.39 43.90
CA PRO A 323 -13.23 12.73 44.77
C PRO A 323 -13.84 14.12 44.47
N VAL A 324 -13.00 15.11 44.16
CA VAL A 324 -13.46 16.47 43.84
C VAL A 324 -14.27 16.50 42.55
N LEU A 325 -13.81 15.81 41.49
CA LEU A 325 -14.55 15.69 40.24
C LEU A 325 -15.85 14.88 40.40
N ALA A 326 -15.85 13.85 41.24
CA ALA A 326 -17.06 13.09 41.56
C ALA A 326 -18.11 13.95 42.29
N VAL A 327 -17.69 14.82 43.23
CA VAL A 327 -18.60 15.75 43.92
C VAL A 327 -19.16 16.80 42.95
N ILE A 328 -18.33 17.36 42.07
CA ILE A 328 -18.78 18.31 41.05
C ILE A 328 -19.80 17.65 40.11
N PHE A 329 -19.54 16.41 39.69
CA PHE A 329 -20.46 15.66 38.83
C PHE A 329 -21.81 15.39 39.51
N ILE A 330 -21.81 15.03 40.80
CA ILE A 330 -23.03 14.83 41.59
C ILE A 330 -23.81 16.15 41.75
N VAL A 331 -23.12 17.26 42.02
CA VAL A 331 -23.75 18.59 42.12
C VAL A 331 -24.38 19.01 40.79
N CYS A 332 -23.72 18.77 39.66
CA CYS A 332 -24.28 19.03 38.33
C CYS A 332 -25.53 18.21 38.04
N ILE A 333 -25.57 16.93 38.46
CA ILE A 333 -26.75 16.08 38.31
C ILE A 333 -27.90 16.57 39.21
N VAL A 334 -27.61 16.98 40.45
CA VAL A 334 -28.63 17.53 41.36
C VAL A 334 -29.20 18.85 40.81
N ILE A 335 -28.36 19.73 40.28
CA ILE A 335 -28.80 20.96 39.61
C ILE A 335 -29.65 20.64 38.38
N ALA A 336 -29.26 19.67 37.56
CA ALA A 336 -30.04 19.24 36.40
C ALA A 336 -31.42 18.70 36.80
N ILE A 337 -31.51 17.91 37.87
CA ILE A 337 -32.77 17.36 38.41
C ILE A 337 -33.65 18.47 39.00
N LEU A 338 -33.07 19.45 39.69
CA LEU A 338 -33.78 20.61 40.23
C LEU A 338 -34.29 21.55 39.12
N LEU A 339 -33.53 21.71 38.03
CA LEU A 339 -33.95 22.44 36.83
C LEU A 339 -35.04 21.70 36.05
N PHE A 340 -35.02 20.36 36.06
CA PHE A 340 -36.07 19.54 35.45
C PHE A 340 -37.36 19.49 36.28
N LYS A 341 -37.28 19.57 37.61
CA LYS A 341 -38.47 19.63 38.49
C LYS A 341 -39.06 21.03 38.69
N SER A 342 -38.36 22.10 38.28
CA SER A 342 -38.79 23.49 38.51
C SER A 342 -39.48 24.18 37.33
N LYS A 343 -39.82 23.48 36.24
CA LYS A 343 -40.66 24.05 35.18
C LYS A 343 -42.05 23.40 35.13
N PRO A 344 -43.08 24.09 35.66
CA PRO A 344 -44.47 23.69 35.51
C PRO A 344 -45.00 24.10 34.13
N ASP A 345 -46.05 23.41 33.70
CA ASP A 345 -46.90 23.74 32.56
C ASP A 345 -47.16 25.25 32.39
N ARG A 346 -46.77 25.82 31.25
CA ARG A 346 -47.46 27.00 30.72
C ARG A 346 -47.55 27.00 29.19
N LYS A 347 -48.77 26.70 28.78
CA LYS A 347 -49.43 26.81 27.47
C LYS A 347 -48.93 27.93 26.53
N ARG A 348 -48.79 27.56 25.26
CA ARG A 348 -49.49 28.11 24.08
C ARG A 348 -50.06 29.54 24.23
N ALA A 349 -49.36 30.53 23.69
CA ALA A 349 -49.86 31.67 22.90
C ALA A 349 -48.75 32.72 22.79
N GLU A 350 -48.28 32.99 21.58
CA GLU A 350 -48.04 34.35 21.05
C GLU A 350 -47.48 34.21 19.63
N ALA A 351 -48.40 34.42 18.69
CA ALA A 351 -48.10 34.74 17.32
C ALA A 351 -47.93 36.27 17.20
N GLU A 352 -47.19 36.66 16.16
CA GLU A 352 -47.07 38.01 15.59
C GLU A 352 -46.05 38.97 16.21
N GLY A 353 -45.16 39.45 15.33
CA GLY A 353 -44.52 40.76 15.49
C GLY A 353 -43.00 40.77 15.52
N ARG A 354 -42.35 40.63 14.35
CA ARG A 354 -41.43 41.67 13.82
C ARG A 354 -40.81 41.27 12.49
N LYS A 355 -41.21 42.02 11.46
CA LYS A 355 -40.48 42.16 10.20
C LYS A 355 -39.15 42.88 10.48
N GLY A 356 -38.07 42.31 9.96
CA GLY A 356 -36.76 42.95 9.82
C GLY A 356 -36.16 42.50 8.49
N SER A 357 -36.52 43.21 7.43
CA SER A 357 -35.94 43.10 6.09
C SER A 357 -34.51 43.64 6.08
N PHE A 358 -33.56 42.99 5.40
CA PHE A 358 -32.51 43.52 4.51
C PHE A 358 -31.60 42.35 4.05
N PRO A 359 -30.90 42.42 2.90
CA PRO A 359 -31.41 42.71 1.57
C PRO A 359 -31.13 41.55 0.59
N CYS A 360 -32.00 41.44 -0.40
CA CYS A 360 -31.80 40.64 -1.60
C CYS A 360 -30.59 41.18 -2.38
N SER A 361 -29.47 40.45 -2.40
CA SER A 361 -28.45 40.61 -3.44
C SER A 361 -28.84 39.76 -4.64
N LYS A 362 -29.61 40.37 -5.54
CA LYS A 362 -29.55 40.07 -6.97
C LYS A 362 -28.09 40.19 -7.42
N ALA A 363 -27.39 39.06 -7.44
CA ALA A 363 -26.19 38.86 -8.24
C ALA A 363 -26.16 37.40 -8.73
N MET A 364 -27.31 36.90 -9.19
CA MET A 364 -27.28 35.80 -10.16
C MET A 364 -26.84 36.44 -11.48
N SER A 365 -25.56 36.29 -11.79
CA SER A 365 -25.06 36.48 -13.14
C SER A 365 -25.97 35.69 -14.10
N SER A 366 -26.56 36.40 -15.05
CA SER A 366 -27.52 35.90 -16.04
C SER A 366 -26.84 35.09 -17.15
N HIS A 367 -25.93 34.19 -16.80
CA HIS A 367 -25.41 33.21 -17.74
C HIS A 367 -26.22 31.92 -17.58
N HIS A 368 -27.30 31.80 -18.36
CA HIS A 368 -27.84 30.48 -18.67
C HIS A 368 -26.73 29.68 -19.38
N PRO A 369 -26.23 28.57 -18.80
CA PRO A 369 -25.16 27.82 -19.44
C PRO A 369 -25.72 27.19 -20.71
N THR A 370 -25.15 27.54 -21.86
CA THR A 370 -25.43 26.88 -23.15
C THR A 370 -24.63 25.60 -23.32
N ASP A 371 -23.66 25.33 -22.43
CA ASP A 371 -22.83 24.13 -22.49
C ASP A 371 -23.64 22.89 -22.07
N PRO A 372 -23.68 21.83 -22.90
CA PRO A 372 -24.53 20.69 -22.62
C PRO A 372 -24.08 19.81 -21.45
N VAL A 373 -22.81 19.88 -20.99
CA VAL A 373 -22.40 19.23 -19.73
C VAL A 373 -22.91 20.02 -18.54
N GLU A 374 -22.78 21.35 -18.58
CA GLU A 374 -23.35 22.22 -17.55
C GLU A 374 -24.87 22.11 -17.52
N LEU A 375 -25.53 21.99 -18.68
CA LEU A 375 -26.96 21.71 -18.76
C LEU A 375 -27.30 20.33 -18.21
N ARG A 376 -26.49 19.29 -18.44
CA ARG A 376 -26.73 17.99 -17.79
C ARG A 376 -26.58 18.13 -16.28
N ARG A 377 -25.48 18.72 -15.79
CA ARG A 377 -25.24 19.03 -14.36
C ARG A 377 -26.41 19.81 -13.74
N ILE A 378 -26.96 20.78 -14.48
CA ILE A 378 -28.10 21.60 -14.07
C ILE A 378 -29.43 20.86 -14.24
N ASN A 379 -29.63 20.03 -15.25
CA ASN A 379 -30.87 19.27 -15.48
C ASN A 379 -30.99 18.04 -14.57
N PHE A 380 -29.90 17.62 -13.91
CA PHE A 380 -29.99 16.80 -12.69
C PHE A 380 -30.64 17.57 -11.52
N GLN A 381 -31.01 18.86 -11.68
CA GLN A 381 -32.09 19.49 -10.92
C GLN A 381 -33.41 18.80 -11.28
N THR A 382 -33.88 17.91 -10.40
CA THR A 382 -35.13 17.17 -10.61
C THR A 382 -36.32 18.11 -10.85
N PRO A 383 -37.21 17.81 -11.82
CA PRO A 383 -38.56 18.40 -11.88
C PRO A 383 -39.33 18.01 -10.62
N ALA A 384 -40.05 18.97 -10.04
CA ALA A 384 -40.95 18.72 -8.93
C ALA A 384 -41.94 17.59 -9.27
N TYR A 385 -41.88 16.49 -8.51
CA TYR A 385 -42.87 15.42 -8.58
C TYR A 385 -44.25 16.03 -8.26
N ARG A 386 -45.16 16.05 -9.23
CA ARG A 386 -46.58 16.34 -9.00
C ARG A 386 -47.16 15.21 -8.15
N VAL A 387 -47.24 15.41 -6.83
CA VAL A 387 -48.19 14.70 -5.98
C VAL A 387 -49.06 15.72 -5.26
N SER A 388 -50.35 15.47 -5.41
CA SER A 388 -51.49 16.12 -4.78
C SER A 388 -51.25 16.60 -3.36
N VAL A 389 -51.72 17.83 -3.14
CA VAL A 389 -51.92 18.55 -1.87
C VAL A 389 -52.28 17.61 -0.72
N TYR A 390 -51.48 17.59 0.35
CA TYR A 390 -51.91 17.75 1.75
C TYR A 390 -50.67 17.93 2.66
N ARG A 391 -50.63 19.04 3.40
CA ARG A 391 -49.68 19.42 4.47
C ARG A 391 -48.19 19.59 4.12
N GLY A 392 -47.88 20.76 3.55
CA GLY A 392 -46.95 21.74 4.14
C GLY A 392 -45.62 21.29 4.75
N TYR A 393 -44.72 20.71 3.95
CA TYR A 393 -43.26 20.91 4.06
C TYR A 393 -42.67 20.80 2.64
N ARG A 394 -42.13 21.91 2.10
CA ARG A 394 -41.37 21.88 0.84
C ARG A 394 -39.98 21.33 1.15
N ARG A 395 -39.64 20.11 0.70
CA ARG A 395 -38.23 19.71 0.49
C ARG A 395 -37.74 20.41 -0.77
N LEU A 396 -36.74 21.27 -0.64
CA LEU A 396 -35.99 21.84 -1.76
C LEU A 396 -35.08 20.76 -2.36
N SER A 397 -34.91 20.76 -3.68
CA SER A 397 -34.10 19.81 -4.47
C SER A 397 -32.64 19.73 -3.98
N SER A 398 -32.01 18.55 -4.00
CA SER A 398 -30.70 18.34 -3.32
C SER A 398 -29.53 19.15 -3.90
N MET A 399 -29.53 19.54 -5.18
CA MET A 399 -28.49 20.44 -5.71
C MET A 399 -28.74 21.93 -5.40
N ALA A 400 -29.97 22.33 -5.04
CA ALA A 400 -30.23 23.70 -4.60
C ALA A 400 -29.68 23.98 -3.20
N SER A 401 -29.37 22.92 -2.42
CA SER A 401 -28.74 23.03 -1.10
C SER A 401 -27.21 23.00 -1.11
N HIS A 402 -26.56 22.64 -2.23
CA HIS A 402 -25.09 22.63 -2.38
C HIS A 402 -24.65 23.48 -3.58
N PRO A 403 -24.66 24.83 -3.48
CA PRO A 403 -24.26 25.71 -4.57
C PRO A 403 -22.75 25.65 -4.84
N PRO A 404 -22.29 26.04 -6.04
CA PRO A 404 -20.87 26.21 -6.31
C PRO A 404 -20.21 27.16 -5.31
N VAL A 405 -19.02 26.80 -4.83
CA VAL A 405 -18.27 27.54 -3.82
C VAL A 405 -17.21 28.42 -4.51
N PRO A 406 -17.20 29.75 -4.27
CA PRO A 406 -16.13 30.61 -4.74
C PRO A 406 -14.77 30.21 -4.16
N ILE A 407 -13.68 30.31 -4.94
CA ILE A 407 -12.34 29.96 -4.46
C ILE A 407 -11.93 30.78 -3.24
N SER A 408 -12.37 32.04 -3.16
CA SER A 408 -12.12 32.91 -2.00
C SER A 408 -12.72 32.39 -0.70
N GLU A 409 -13.78 31.58 -0.77
CA GLU A 409 -14.49 30.99 0.37
C GLU A 409 -14.15 29.51 0.60
N MET A 410 -13.26 28.94 -0.22
CA MET A 410 -12.97 27.51 -0.22
C MET A 410 -12.40 27.04 1.13
N ALA A 411 -11.48 27.82 1.73
CA ALA A 411 -10.91 27.49 3.03
C ALA A 411 -11.98 27.43 4.13
N ASP A 412 -12.80 28.49 4.25
CA ASP A 412 -13.89 28.58 5.22
C ASP A 412 -14.97 27.52 4.99
N HIS A 413 -15.23 27.16 3.73
CA HIS A 413 -16.13 26.08 3.38
C HIS A 413 -15.59 24.72 3.89
N ILE A 414 -14.32 24.42 3.64
CA ILE A 414 -13.68 23.18 4.11
C ILE A 414 -13.65 23.12 5.63
N GLU A 415 -13.31 24.21 6.33
CA GLU A 415 -13.34 24.25 7.79
C GLU A 415 -14.74 23.95 8.35
N ARG A 416 -15.78 24.52 7.74
CA ARG A 416 -17.18 24.23 8.12
C ARG A 416 -17.55 22.77 7.90
N LEU A 417 -17.03 22.13 6.84
CA LEU A 417 -17.29 20.72 6.55
C LEU A 417 -16.53 19.78 7.51
N LYS A 418 -15.29 20.11 7.88
CA LYS A 418 -14.46 19.34 8.84
C LYS A 418 -14.92 19.44 10.29
N ALA A 419 -15.66 20.49 10.65
CA ALA A 419 -16.13 20.70 12.01
C ALA A 419 -16.93 19.51 12.54
N ASN A 420 -16.83 19.27 13.86
CA ASN A 420 -17.50 18.16 14.56
C ASN A 420 -17.15 16.79 13.97
N ASP A 421 -15.85 16.53 13.80
CA ASP A 421 -15.33 15.25 13.28
C ASP A 421 -15.91 14.90 11.90
N ASN A 422 -15.83 15.85 10.96
CA ASN A 422 -16.32 15.71 9.58
C ASN A 422 -17.84 15.49 9.44
N LEU A 423 -18.67 15.77 10.46
CA LEU A 423 -20.12 15.53 10.42
C LEU A 423 -20.81 16.06 9.14
N LYS A 424 -20.44 17.27 8.69
CA LYS A 424 -21.04 17.85 7.48
C LYS A 424 -20.46 17.25 6.20
N PHE A 425 -19.19 16.83 6.21
CA PHE A 425 -18.62 16.04 5.11
C PHE A 425 -19.37 14.72 4.94
N SER A 426 -19.62 13.99 6.02
CA SER A 426 -20.35 12.72 5.97
C SER A 426 -21.79 12.94 5.46
N GLN A 427 -22.49 13.95 6.00
CA GLN A 427 -23.84 14.30 5.55
C GLN A 427 -23.90 14.69 4.06
N GLU A 428 -22.95 15.50 3.60
CA GLU A 428 -22.89 15.90 2.20
C GLU A 428 -22.60 14.70 1.30
N TYR A 429 -21.58 13.89 1.62
CA TYR A 429 -21.20 12.71 0.84
C TYR A 429 -22.33 11.66 0.77
N GLU A 430 -23.00 11.38 1.88
CA GLU A 430 -24.15 10.44 1.93
C GLU A 430 -25.36 10.95 1.14
N SER A 431 -25.50 12.26 0.97
CA SER A 431 -26.60 12.87 0.21
C SER A 431 -26.40 12.87 -1.31
N VAL A 432 -25.24 12.41 -1.80
CA VAL A 432 -24.96 12.32 -3.24
C VAL A 432 -25.86 11.27 -3.88
N ASP A 433 -26.86 11.72 -4.63
CA ASP A 433 -27.82 10.87 -5.34
C ASP A 433 -28.07 11.43 -6.74
N PRO A 434 -27.79 10.67 -7.83
CA PRO A 434 -28.10 11.10 -9.19
C PRO A 434 -29.61 11.15 -9.48
N GLY A 435 -30.47 10.60 -8.62
CA GLY A 435 -31.92 10.71 -8.70
C GLY A 435 -32.56 9.99 -9.90
N GLN A 436 -31.89 8.97 -10.44
CA GLN A 436 -32.30 8.21 -11.62
C GLN A 436 -32.09 6.70 -11.40
N GLN A 437 -32.83 5.89 -12.16
CA GLN A 437 -32.63 4.45 -12.23
C GLN A 437 -31.76 4.12 -13.46
N PHE A 438 -30.90 3.11 -13.31
CA PHE A 438 -29.97 2.69 -14.35
C PHE A 438 -30.11 1.19 -14.59
N THR A 439 -29.79 0.74 -15.80
CA THR A 439 -29.68 -0.67 -16.17
C THR A 439 -28.21 -1.05 -16.35
N TRP A 440 -27.92 -2.35 -16.24
CA TRP A 440 -26.58 -2.94 -16.41
C TRP A 440 -26.70 -4.35 -17.01
N GLU A 441 -27.63 -4.52 -17.94
CA GLU A 441 -27.97 -5.80 -18.56
C GLU A 441 -26.74 -6.43 -19.23
N ASN A 442 -25.96 -5.63 -19.96
CA ASN A 442 -24.77 -6.11 -20.66
C ASN A 442 -23.70 -6.63 -19.69
N SER A 443 -23.52 -5.98 -18.53
CA SER A 443 -22.60 -6.45 -17.49
C SER A 443 -23.02 -7.77 -16.85
N ASN A 444 -24.31 -8.11 -16.90
CA ASN A 444 -24.89 -9.29 -16.29
C ASN A 444 -25.08 -10.47 -17.24
N LEU A 445 -24.83 -10.31 -18.54
CA LEU A 445 -24.79 -11.45 -19.47
C LEU A 445 -23.77 -12.49 -19.00
N GLU A 446 -24.11 -13.77 -19.05
CA GLU A 446 -23.25 -14.86 -18.56
C GLU A 446 -21.85 -14.83 -19.19
N VAL A 447 -21.75 -14.49 -20.48
CA VAL A 447 -20.48 -14.35 -21.21
C VAL A 447 -19.64 -13.14 -20.75
N ASN A 448 -20.26 -12.13 -20.15
CA ASN A 448 -19.61 -10.89 -19.71
C ASN A 448 -19.27 -10.87 -18.22
N LYS A 449 -19.93 -11.69 -17.39
CA LYS A 449 -19.64 -11.77 -15.95
C LYS A 449 -18.16 -12.01 -15.63
N PRO A 450 -17.43 -12.92 -16.32
CA PRO A 450 -16.00 -13.13 -16.07
C PRO A 450 -15.13 -11.93 -16.46
N LYS A 451 -15.64 -11.01 -17.29
CA LYS A 451 -14.93 -9.80 -17.71
C LYS A 451 -14.98 -8.70 -16.63
N ASN A 452 -15.73 -8.90 -15.55
CA ASN A 452 -15.83 -7.96 -14.43
C ASN A 452 -14.88 -8.38 -13.30
N ARG A 453 -13.89 -7.55 -12.96
CA ARG A 453 -12.95 -7.82 -11.84
C ARG A 453 -13.70 -7.92 -10.51
N TYR A 454 -14.77 -7.17 -10.35
CA TYR A 454 -15.65 -7.21 -9.20
C TYR A 454 -17.10 -7.32 -9.66
N ALA A 455 -17.79 -8.38 -9.24
CA ALA A 455 -19.18 -8.63 -9.65
C ALA A 455 -20.15 -7.51 -9.23
N ASN A 456 -19.83 -6.78 -8.15
CA ASN A 456 -20.61 -5.65 -7.66
C ASN A 456 -20.22 -4.30 -8.30
N VAL A 457 -19.23 -4.26 -9.20
CA VAL A 457 -18.85 -3.05 -9.94
C VAL A 457 -19.05 -3.29 -11.43
N ILE A 458 -20.16 -2.78 -11.95
CA ILE A 458 -20.64 -3.00 -13.31
C ILE A 458 -20.49 -1.75 -14.17
N ALA A 459 -20.86 -1.83 -15.45
CA ALA A 459 -20.98 -0.66 -16.33
C ALA A 459 -22.46 -0.39 -16.62
N TYR A 460 -22.92 0.84 -16.38
CA TYR A 460 -24.28 1.23 -16.75
C TYR A 460 -24.44 1.23 -18.27
N ASP A 461 -25.56 0.71 -18.78
CA ASP A 461 -25.74 0.46 -20.21
C ASP A 461 -25.71 1.75 -21.06
N HIS A 462 -26.34 2.83 -20.57
CA HIS A 462 -26.50 4.08 -21.32
C HIS A 462 -25.18 4.85 -21.55
N SER A 463 -24.15 4.59 -20.75
CA SER A 463 -22.87 5.30 -20.76
C SER A 463 -21.68 4.38 -20.97
N ARG A 464 -21.90 3.05 -21.12
CA ARG A 464 -20.80 2.10 -21.31
C ARG A 464 -20.05 2.37 -22.60
N VAL A 465 -18.77 2.06 -22.62
CA VAL A 465 -18.01 2.01 -23.86
C VAL A 465 -18.44 0.75 -24.62
N ILE A 466 -18.88 0.93 -25.87
CA ILE A 466 -19.29 -0.16 -26.76
C ILE A 466 -18.14 -0.41 -27.72
N LEU A 467 -17.60 -1.62 -27.71
CA LEU A 467 -16.59 -2.03 -28.66
C LEU A 467 -17.24 -2.55 -29.95
N SER A 468 -16.53 -2.45 -31.07
CA SER A 468 -16.99 -3.00 -32.35
C SER A 468 -17.21 -4.52 -32.22
N SER A 469 -18.37 -5.03 -32.59
CA SER A 469 -18.66 -6.47 -32.48
C SER A 469 -17.73 -7.29 -33.38
N ILE A 470 -17.24 -8.42 -32.84
CA ILE A 470 -16.48 -9.42 -33.60
C ILE A 470 -17.47 -10.50 -34.05
N GLU A 471 -17.51 -10.76 -35.35
CA GLU A 471 -18.42 -11.75 -35.94
C GLU A 471 -18.20 -13.14 -35.32
N GLY A 472 -19.31 -13.80 -34.96
CA GLY A 472 -19.28 -15.11 -34.32
C GLY A 472 -18.85 -15.13 -32.85
N VAL A 473 -18.55 -13.98 -32.23
CA VAL A 473 -18.14 -13.90 -30.80
C VAL A 473 -19.16 -13.11 -29.98
N PRO A 474 -20.09 -13.79 -29.28
CA PRO A 474 -21.05 -13.13 -28.39
C PRO A 474 -20.37 -12.34 -27.26
N GLY A 475 -20.92 -11.17 -26.92
CA GLY A 475 -20.37 -10.30 -25.87
C GLY A 475 -19.01 -9.66 -26.20
N SER A 476 -18.60 -9.69 -27.48
CA SER A 476 -17.38 -9.01 -27.94
C SER A 476 -17.50 -7.49 -27.94
N ASP A 477 -18.70 -6.92 -27.85
CA ASP A 477 -18.92 -5.48 -27.74
C ASP A 477 -18.73 -4.94 -26.32
N TYR A 478 -18.53 -5.82 -25.33
CA TYR A 478 -18.51 -5.48 -23.92
C TYR A 478 -17.10 -5.29 -23.36
N ILE A 479 -16.94 -4.20 -22.61
CA ILE A 479 -15.85 -3.95 -21.67
C ILE A 479 -16.43 -3.23 -20.44
N ASN A 480 -15.91 -3.51 -19.24
CA ASN A 480 -16.36 -2.84 -18.01
C ASN A 480 -15.74 -1.43 -17.91
N ALA A 481 -16.30 -0.51 -18.70
CA ALA A 481 -15.88 0.88 -18.81
C ALA A 481 -17.07 1.79 -19.12
N ASN A 482 -17.07 3.01 -18.60
CA ASN A 482 -18.07 4.03 -18.91
C ASN A 482 -17.40 5.33 -19.31
N TYR A 483 -18.02 6.06 -20.23
CA TYR A 483 -17.66 7.46 -20.45
C TYR A 483 -18.03 8.30 -19.24
N VAL A 484 -17.18 9.26 -18.92
CA VAL A 484 -17.38 10.22 -17.84
C VAL A 484 -17.12 11.62 -18.35
N ASP A 485 -18.01 12.55 -18.01
CA ASP A 485 -17.90 13.95 -18.38
C ASP A 485 -16.79 14.64 -17.59
N GLY A 486 -16.14 15.63 -18.22
CA GLY A 486 -15.27 16.59 -17.53
C GLY A 486 -15.97 17.93 -17.36
N TYR A 487 -15.21 18.96 -17.00
CA TYR A 487 -15.76 20.31 -17.00
C TYR A 487 -15.97 20.80 -18.45
N ARG A 488 -17.22 21.06 -18.83
CA ARG A 488 -17.62 21.51 -20.19
C ARG A 488 -17.08 20.65 -21.34
N ARG A 489 -16.89 19.35 -21.08
CA ARG A 489 -16.42 18.39 -22.07
C ARG A 489 -17.13 17.06 -21.87
N GLN A 490 -18.03 16.72 -22.80
CA GLN A 490 -18.73 15.45 -22.78
C GLN A 490 -17.75 14.30 -23.03
N ASN A 491 -17.94 13.18 -22.34
CA ASN A 491 -17.15 11.96 -22.54
C ASN A 491 -15.63 12.25 -22.53
N ALA A 492 -15.18 13.18 -21.69
CA ALA A 492 -13.78 13.58 -21.62
C ALA A 492 -12.86 12.44 -21.16
N TYR A 493 -13.41 11.50 -20.40
CA TYR A 493 -12.71 10.36 -19.84
C TYR A 493 -13.46 9.06 -20.11
N ILE A 494 -12.71 7.97 -20.03
CA ILE A 494 -13.25 6.62 -19.86
C ILE A 494 -12.80 6.11 -18.50
N ALA A 495 -13.74 5.89 -17.59
CA ALA A 495 -13.50 5.25 -16.30
C ALA A 495 -13.66 3.74 -16.44
N THR A 496 -12.58 2.99 -16.21
CA THR A 496 -12.55 1.52 -16.39
C THR A 496 -11.87 0.80 -15.24
N GLN A 497 -12.16 -0.48 -15.07
CA GLN A 497 -11.42 -1.34 -14.14
C GLN A 497 -9.98 -1.56 -14.61
N GLY A 498 -9.10 -1.98 -13.69
CA GLY A 498 -7.83 -2.59 -14.06
C GLY A 498 -8.10 -3.88 -14.82
N SER A 499 -7.62 -3.98 -16.06
CA SER A 499 -7.93 -5.11 -16.96
C SER A 499 -7.47 -6.44 -16.37
N LEU A 500 -8.27 -7.48 -16.59
CA LEU A 500 -7.96 -8.88 -16.29
C LEU A 500 -7.21 -9.53 -17.46
N PRO A 501 -6.45 -10.62 -17.24
CA PRO A 501 -5.77 -11.34 -18.31
C PRO A 501 -6.66 -11.67 -19.52
N GLU A 502 -7.90 -12.07 -19.26
CA GLU A 502 -8.90 -12.43 -20.28
C GLU A 502 -9.46 -11.20 -21.03
N THR A 503 -9.16 -9.99 -20.56
CA THR A 503 -9.69 -8.72 -21.10
C THR A 503 -8.61 -7.76 -21.59
N PHE A 504 -7.33 -8.19 -21.62
CA PHE A 504 -6.24 -7.33 -22.15
C PHE A 504 -6.47 -6.96 -23.61
N GLY A 505 -6.97 -7.89 -24.42
CA GLY A 505 -7.30 -7.65 -25.83
C GLY A 505 -8.40 -6.60 -25.98
N GLU A 506 -9.51 -6.72 -25.24
CA GLU A 506 -10.59 -5.74 -25.22
C GLU A 506 -10.12 -4.38 -24.73
N PHE A 507 -9.25 -4.32 -23.71
CA PHE A 507 -8.70 -3.06 -23.19
C PHE A 507 -7.88 -2.32 -24.25
N TRP A 508 -6.93 -2.98 -24.90
CA TRP A 508 -6.13 -2.33 -25.95
C TRP A 508 -6.95 -2.01 -27.20
N ARG A 509 -7.94 -2.83 -27.52
CA ARG A 509 -8.88 -2.54 -28.59
C ARG A 509 -9.76 -1.34 -28.27
N MET A 510 -10.17 -1.15 -27.03
CA MET A 510 -10.85 0.07 -26.57
C MET A 510 -9.96 1.29 -26.76
N VAL A 511 -8.72 1.25 -26.28
CA VAL A 511 -7.74 2.34 -26.44
C VAL A 511 -7.56 2.71 -27.92
N TRP A 512 -7.51 1.70 -28.79
CA TRP A 512 -7.47 1.90 -30.24
C TRP A 512 -8.76 2.53 -30.77
N GLU A 513 -9.92 1.89 -30.61
CA GLU A 513 -11.20 2.35 -31.18
C GLU A 513 -11.60 3.75 -30.67
N GLN A 514 -11.20 4.12 -29.46
CA GLN A 514 -11.50 5.40 -28.84
C GLN A 514 -10.48 6.50 -29.13
N HIS A 515 -9.46 6.22 -29.95
CA HIS A 515 -8.39 7.19 -30.26
C HIS A 515 -7.75 7.79 -29.00
N THR A 516 -7.61 6.99 -27.95
CA THR A 516 -7.03 7.42 -26.67
C THR A 516 -5.52 7.59 -26.84
N ALA A 517 -5.00 8.77 -26.49
CA ALA A 517 -3.56 9.03 -26.45
C ALA A 517 -2.94 8.81 -25.06
N ASN A 518 -3.73 8.94 -23.99
CA ASN A 518 -3.24 8.85 -22.61
C ASN A 518 -4.04 7.86 -21.76
N ILE A 519 -3.32 6.98 -21.07
CA ILE A 519 -3.84 6.07 -20.06
C ILE A 519 -3.31 6.49 -18.69
N ILE A 520 -4.21 6.64 -17.72
CA ILE A 520 -3.91 7.06 -16.36
C ILE A 520 -4.21 5.90 -15.42
N MET A 521 -3.15 5.29 -14.89
CA MET A 521 -3.21 4.18 -13.93
C MET A 521 -3.01 4.71 -12.51
N MET A 522 -4.06 4.67 -11.69
CA MET A 522 -4.10 5.20 -10.33
C MET A 522 -3.79 4.15 -9.25
N THR A 523 -3.00 3.13 -9.58
CA THR A 523 -2.68 2.02 -8.66
C THR A 523 -1.33 1.40 -9.01
N LYS A 524 -0.69 0.79 -8.01
CA LYS A 524 0.32 -0.25 -8.28
C LYS A 524 -0.37 -1.53 -8.75
N LEU A 525 0.39 -2.43 -9.38
CA LEU A 525 -0.12 -3.77 -9.74
C LEU A 525 -0.57 -4.52 -8.48
N GLU A 526 0.19 -4.39 -7.40
CA GLU A 526 -0.05 -5.05 -6.13
C GLU A 526 0.12 -4.07 -4.96
N GLU A 527 -0.77 -4.16 -3.98
CA GLU A 527 -0.77 -3.34 -2.76
C GLU A 527 -1.11 -4.24 -1.57
N LYS A 528 -0.28 -4.26 -0.52
CA LYS A 528 -0.41 -5.19 0.63
C LYS A 528 -0.63 -6.65 0.20
N SER A 529 0.16 -7.08 -0.77
CA SER A 529 0.09 -8.43 -1.34
C SER A 529 -1.26 -8.80 -1.97
N ARG A 530 -2.06 -7.79 -2.35
CA ARG A 530 -3.30 -7.98 -3.10
C ARG A 530 -3.13 -7.38 -4.47
N VAL A 531 -3.33 -8.22 -5.49
CA VAL A 531 -3.40 -7.77 -6.88
C VAL A 531 -4.54 -6.77 -7.02
N LYS A 532 -4.19 -5.56 -7.45
CA LYS A 532 -5.12 -4.46 -7.77
C LYS A 532 -5.33 -4.36 -9.27
N CYS A 533 -4.31 -4.67 -10.05
CA CYS A 533 -4.37 -4.68 -11.51
C CYS A 533 -3.35 -5.68 -12.02
N ASP A 534 -3.72 -6.46 -13.03
CA ASP A 534 -2.78 -7.31 -13.74
C ASP A 534 -1.99 -6.48 -14.75
N GLN A 535 -0.77 -6.90 -15.06
CA GLN A 535 0.07 -6.15 -15.99
C GLN A 535 -0.39 -6.40 -17.43
N TYR A 536 -1.00 -5.39 -18.05
CA TYR A 536 -1.54 -5.46 -19.40
C TYR A 536 -0.60 -4.89 -20.46
N TRP A 537 0.66 -4.63 -20.12
CA TRP A 537 1.65 -4.05 -21.03
C TRP A 537 2.94 -4.88 -21.05
N PRO A 538 3.71 -4.85 -22.15
CA PRO A 538 4.97 -5.57 -22.23
C PRO A 538 6.02 -4.95 -21.33
N THR A 539 6.83 -5.80 -20.68
CA THR A 539 8.00 -5.33 -19.91
C THR A 539 9.14 -4.86 -20.82
N ARG A 540 9.21 -5.40 -22.05
CA ARG A 540 10.20 -5.08 -23.09
C ARG A 540 9.67 -5.49 -24.46
N GLY A 541 10.12 -4.79 -25.50
CA GLY A 541 9.80 -5.16 -26.88
C GLY A 541 8.30 -5.05 -27.19
N THR A 542 7.80 -6.00 -27.97
CA THR A 542 6.42 -6.03 -28.49
C THR A 542 5.67 -7.24 -27.97
N GLU A 543 4.46 -7.03 -27.46
CA GLU A 543 3.49 -8.09 -27.17
C GLU A 543 2.19 -7.86 -27.97
N THR A 544 1.46 -8.93 -28.26
CA THR A 544 0.20 -8.87 -29.00
C THR A 544 -0.96 -9.20 -28.07
N TYR A 545 -1.92 -8.28 -27.95
CA TYR A 545 -3.14 -8.45 -27.16
C TYR A 545 -4.35 -8.41 -28.09
N GLY A 546 -4.90 -9.60 -28.41
CA GLY A 546 -5.95 -9.73 -29.42
C GLY A 546 -5.49 -9.23 -30.79
N LEU A 547 -6.14 -8.18 -31.30
CA LEU A 547 -5.85 -7.59 -32.61
C LEU A 547 -4.81 -6.46 -32.58
N ILE A 548 -4.31 -6.09 -31.39
CA ILE A 548 -3.44 -4.94 -31.20
C ILE A 548 -2.05 -5.40 -30.76
N GLN A 549 -1.04 -5.02 -31.52
CA GLN A 549 0.35 -5.13 -31.12
C GLN A 549 0.75 -3.88 -30.34
N VAL A 550 1.37 -4.08 -29.19
CA VAL A 550 1.80 -3.01 -28.28
C VAL A 550 3.30 -3.14 -28.11
N THR A 551 4.03 -2.11 -28.51
CA THR A 551 5.48 -2.03 -28.36
C THR A 551 5.85 -1.01 -27.29
N LEU A 552 6.61 -1.42 -26.27
CA LEU A 552 7.19 -0.49 -25.32
C LEU A 552 8.36 0.25 -25.99
N LEU A 553 8.23 1.58 -26.10
CA LEU A 553 9.26 2.45 -26.69
C LEU A 553 10.18 3.05 -25.63
N ASP A 554 9.60 3.53 -24.52
CA ASP A 554 10.32 4.25 -23.49
C ASP A 554 9.67 4.06 -22.12
N THR A 555 10.47 4.13 -21.05
CA THR A 555 10.01 4.11 -19.66
C THR A 555 10.81 5.11 -18.83
N VAL A 556 10.10 6.04 -18.20
CA VAL A 556 10.65 7.01 -17.26
C VAL A 556 10.05 6.73 -15.88
N GLU A 557 10.89 6.31 -14.93
CA GLU A 557 10.49 6.10 -13.54
C GLU A 557 10.88 7.30 -12.67
N LEU A 558 9.90 7.86 -11.97
CA LEU A 558 10.08 8.95 -11.03
C LEU A 558 9.62 8.52 -9.63
N ALA A 559 9.91 9.35 -8.62
CA ALA A 559 9.65 9.01 -7.23
C ALA A 559 8.17 8.68 -6.92
N THR A 560 7.23 9.31 -7.62
CA THR A 560 5.79 9.24 -7.30
C THR A 560 4.91 8.75 -8.44
N TYR A 561 5.48 8.59 -9.64
CA TYR A 561 4.81 8.03 -10.80
C TYR A 561 5.82 7.51 -11.82
N SER A 562 5.38 6.65 -12.73
CA SER A 562 6.14 6.28 -13.93
C SER A 562 5.37 6.65 -15.19
N VAL A 563 6.10 6.87 -16.28
CA VAL A 563 5.55 7.16 -17.61
C VAL A 563 6.12 6.13 -18.57
N ARG A 564 5.24 5.44 -19.30
CA ARG A 564 5.62 4.52 -20.38
C ARG A 564 5.08 5.05 -21.69
N THR A 565 5.87 4.96 -22.76
CA THR A 565 5.43 5.33 -24.11
C THR A 565 5.31 4.07 -24.94
N PHE A 566 4.16 3.88 -25.56
CA PHE A 566 3.83 2.72 -26.37
C PHE A 566 3.58 3.11 -27.82
N ALA A 567 4.00 2.27 -28.76
CA ALA A 567 3.46 2.26 -30.11
C ALA A 567 2.41 1.16 -30.24
N LEU A 568 1.28 1.50 -30.84
CA LEU A 568 0.20 0.58 -31.17
C LEU A 568 0.16 0.35 -32.68
N TYR A 569 -0.05 -0.90 -33.05
CA TYR A 569 -0.37 -1.32 -34.42
C TYR A 569 -1.58 -2.27 -34.38
N LYS A 570 -2.56 -2.05 -35.25
CA LYS A 570 -3.71 -2.96 -35.40
C LYS A 570 -3.46 -3.92 -36.56
N SER A 571 -3.68 -5.21 -36.34
CA SER A 571 -3.59 -6.23 -37.40
C SER A 571 -4.48 -5.85 -38.60
N GLY A 572 -3.89 -5.82 -39.80
CA GLY A 572 -4.57 -5.41 -41.03
C GLY A 572 -4.62 -3.90 -41.27
N SER A 573 -4.03 -3.09 -40.41
CA SER A 573 -3.87 -1.63 -40.60
C SER A 573 -2.40 -1.24 -40.68
N ASN A 574 -2.09 -0.24 -41.50
CA ASN A 574 -0.77 0.39 -41.56
C ASN A 574 -0.67 1.60 -40.61
N GLU A 575 -1.75 1.90 -39.88
CA GLU A 575 -1.77 2.99 -38.92
C GLU A 575 -0.90 2.66 -37.70
N LYS A 576 -0.07 3.62 -37.29
CA LYS A 576 0.69 3.58 -36.05
C LYS A 576 0.17 4.67 -35.11
N ARG A 577 -0.09 4.33 -33.85
CA ARG A 577 -0.49 5.31 -32.83
C ARG A 577 0.48 5.30 -31.65
N GLU A 578 0.76 6.47 -31.11
CA GLU A 578 1.52 6.60 -29.85
C GLU A 578 0.53 6.72 -28.68
N VAL A 579 0.77 5.97 -27.62
CA VAL A 579 0.00 6.06 -26.37
C VAL A 579 0.95 6.19 -25.18
N ARG A 580 0.66 7.14 -24.29
CA ARG A 580 1.41 7.32 -23.05
C ARG A 580 0.62 6.81 -21.87
N HIS A 581 1.29 6.05 -21.02
CA HIS A 581 0.74 5.45 -19.83
C HIS A 581 1.39 6.07 -18.59
N PHE A 582 0.58 6.79 -17.83
CA PHE A 582 0.96 7.48 -16.60
C PHE A 582 0.51 6.66 -15.40
N GLN A 583 1.44 6.07 -14.65
CA GLN A 583 1.15 5.28 -13.47
C GLN A 583 1.48 6.04 -12.20
N PHE A 584 0.48 6.45 -11.44
CA PHE A 584 0.70 7.04 -10.12
C PHE A 584 1.01 5.96 -9.08
N THR A 585 2.21 6.02 -8.48
CA THR A 585 2.73 4.99 -7.56
C THR A 585 2.79 5.45 -6.10
N ALA A 586 2.42 6.70 -5.81
CA ALA A 586 2.45 7.28 -4.48
C ALA A 586 1.10 7.28 -3.74
N TRP A 587 0.06 6.64 -4.28
CA TRP A 587 -1.19 6.44 -3.53
C TRP A 587 -0.95 5.38 -2.43
N PRO A 588 -1.30 5.63 -1.16
CA PRO A 588 -1.05 4.69 -0.08
C PRO A 588 -1.98 3.48 -0.13
N ASP A 589 -1.51 2.34 0.38
CA ASP A 589 -2.29 1.10 0.41
C ASP A 589 -3.57 1.20 1.30
N HIS A 590 -3.60 2.14 2.25
CA HIS A 590 -4.76 2.48 3.07
C HIS A 590 -5.08 3.97 2.99
N GLY A 591 -6.37 4.30 2.91
CA GLY A 591 -6.85 5.67 2.86
C GLY A 591 -6.45 6.42 1.59
N VAL A 592 -6.15 7.70 1.77
CA VAL A 592 -5.81 8.68 0.73
C VAL A 592 -4.41 9.24 0.96
N PRO A 593 -3.75 9.82 -0.06
CA PRO A 593 -2.47 10.50 0.14
C PRO A 593 -2.59 11.57 1.22
N GLU A 594 -1.64 11.59 2.15
CA GLU A 594 -1.65 12.54 3.26
C GLU A 594 -1.53 14.00 2.81
N HIS A 595 -0.81 14.22 1.71
CA HIS A 595 -0.69 15.54 1.08
C HIS A 595 -1.05 15.44 -0.41
N PRO A 596 -1.78 16.42 -0.97
CA PRO A 596 -2.18 16.40 -2.38
C PRO A 596 -1.04 16.75 -3.33
N THR A 597 0.10 17.29 -2.85
CA THR A 597 1.19 17.81 -3.67
C THR A 597 1.73 16.82 -4.72
N PRO A 598 2.04 15.55 -4.39
CA PRO A 598 2.50 14.58 -5.39
C PRO A 598 1.46 14.31 -6.47
N PHE A 599 0.19 14.26 -6.08
CA PHE A 599 -0.94 14.03 -6.97
C PHE A 599 -1.17 15.22 -7.91
N LEU A 600 -1.13 16.44 -7.40
CA LEU A 600 -1.26 17.66 -8.21
C LEU A 600 -0.11 17.82 -9.20
N ALA A 601 1.13 17.47 -8.80
CA ALA A 601 2.27 17.47 -9.71
C ALA A 601 2.10 16.42 -10.83
N PHE A 602 1.63 15.22 -10.49
CA PHE A 602 1.28 14.18 -11.45
C PHE A 602 0.20 14.65 -12.44
N LEU A 603 -0.90 15.22 -11.93
CA LEU A 603 -2.00 15.74 -12.75
C LEU A 603 -1.53 16.79 -13.76
N ARG A 604 -0.71 17.76 -13.32
CA ARG A 604 -0.13 18.77 -14.22
C ARG A 604 0.69 18.13 -15.34
N ARG A 605 1.46 17.08 -15.03
CA ARG A 605 2.24 16.35 -16.04
C ARG A 605 1.35 15.63 -17.04
N VAL A 606 0.29 14.95 -16.59
CA VAL A 606 -0.67 14.29 -17.48
C VAL A 606 -1.30 15.32 -18.43
N LYS A 607 -1.76 16.45 -17.90
CA LYS A 607 -2.43 17.50 -18.68
C LYS A 607 -1.52 18.15 -19.72
N ALA A 608 -0.27 18.41 -19.37
CA ALA A 608 0.71 18.94 -20.32
C ALA A 608 1.03 17.96 -21.48
N CYS A 609 0.76 16.67 -21.29
CA CYS A 609 1.05 15.62 -22.26
C CYS A 609 -0.20 15.13 -23.02
N ASN A 610 -1.39 15.71 -22.79
CA ASN A 610 -2.61 15.29 -23.47
C ASN A 610 -2.85 16.10 -24.74
N PRO A 611 -2.79 15.48 -25.94
CA PRO A 611 -3.10 16.16 -27.18
C PRO A 611 -4.55 16.68 -27.16
N PRO A 612 -4.82 17.90 -27.66
CA PRO A 612 -6.16 18.47 -27.66
C PRO A 612 -7.13 17.74 -28.59
N ASP A 613 -6.61 17.08 -29.62
CA ASP A 613 -7.30 16.31 -30.64
C ASP A 613 -7.45 14.81 -30.30
N ALA A 614 -6.87 14.36 -29.19
CA ALA A 614 -7.02 12.99 -28.73
C ALA A 614 -8.46 12.71 -28.25
N GLY A 615 -8.86 11.45 -28.38
CA GLY A 615 -10.09 10.93 -27.78
C GLY A 615 -10.08 10.95 -26.25
N PRO A 616 -11.07 10.31 -25.60
CA PRO A 616 -11.20 10.31 -24.15
C PRO A 616 -9.95 9.77 -23.45
N MET A 617 -9.53 10.41 -22.36
CA MET A 617 -8.46 9.88 -21.51
C MET A 617 -8.96 8.66 -20.75
N VAL A 618 -8.26 7.53 -20.87
CA VAL A 618 -8.60 6.32 -20.13
C VAL A 618 -8.03 6.43 -18.72
N VAL A 619 -8.88 6.35 -17.69
CA VAL A 619 -8.47 6.43 -16.29
C VAL A 619 -8.93 5.16 -15.57
N HIS A 620 -7.99 4.46 -14.92
CA HIS A 620 -8.29 3.22 -14.22
C HIS A 620 -7.55 3.09 -12.89
N CYS A 621 -8.07 2.25 -12.02
CA CYS A 621 -7.38 1.81 -10.80
C CYS A 621 -7.53 0.28 -10.68
N SER A 622 -8.13 -0.21 -9.60
CA SER A 622 -8.59 -1.59 -9.50
C SER A 622 -10.01 -1.75 -10.05
N ALA A 623 -11.01 -1.19 -9.37
CA ALA A 623 -12.42 -1.25 -9.80
C ALA A 623 -12.82 -0.14 -10.78
N GLY A 624 -12.01 0.92 -10.91
CA GLY A 624 -12.31 2.03 -11.81
C GLY A 624 -13.33 3.03 -11.29
N VAL A 625 -13.49 3.17 -9.96
CA VAL A 625 -14.52 4.03 -9.35
C VAL A 625 -13.99 4.97 -8.26
N GLY A 626 -13.11 4.49 -7.36
CA GLY A 626 -12.59 5.29 -6.24
C GLY A 626 -11.52 6.30 -6.67
N ARG A 627 -10.24 5.87 -6.71
CA ARG A 627 -9.10 6.73 -7.12
C ARG A 627 -9.25 7.31 -8.53
N THR A 628 -9.90 6.55 -9.41
CA THR A 628 -10.31 7.00 -10.75
C THR A 628 -11.24 8.21 -10.66
N GLY A 629 -12.23 8.17 -9.76
CA GLY A 629 -13.11 9.29 -9.50
C GLY A 629 -12.37 10.51 -8.95
N CYS A 630 -11.46 10.32 -7.99
CA CYS A 630 -10.64 11.43 -7.47
C CYS A 630 -9.87 12.15 -8.58
N PHE A 631 -9.23 11.41 -9.49
CA PHE A 631 -8.51 11.99 -10.63
C PHE A 631 -9.41 12.82 -11.52
N ILE A 632 -10.56 12.27 -11.93
CA ILE A 632 -11.49 12.95 -12.83
C ILE A 632 -12.06 14.23 -12.19
N VAL A 633 -12.49 14.17 -10.92
CA VAL A 633 -13.06 15.34 -10.24
C VAL A 633 -12.02 16.43 -10.05
N ILE A 634 -10.81 16.09 -9.58
CA ILE A 634 -9.76 17.09 -9.36
C ILE A 634 -9.37 17.73 -10.69
N ASP A 635 -9.24 16.97 -11.78
CA ASP A 635 -8.95 17.54 -13.10
C ASP A 635 -10.05 18.49 -13.57
N ALA A 636 -11.32 18.06 -13.49
CA ALA A 636 -12.45 18.88 -13.88
C ALA A 636 -12.57 20.17 -13.04
N MET A 637 -12.36 20.09 -11.72
CA MET A 637 -12.41 21.26 -10.85
C MET A 637 -11.24 22.21 -11.08
N VAL A 638 -10.04 21.69 -11.38
CA VAL A 638 -8.89 22.54 -11.76
C VAL A 638 -9.18 23.30 -13.05
N GLU A 639 -9.82 22.69 -14.05
CA GLU A 639 -10.27 23.41 -15.25
C GLU A 639 -11.36 24.44 -14.91
N ARG A 640 -12.36 24.07 -14.12
CA ARG A 640 -13.43 24.98 -13.68
C ARG A 640 -12.87 26.22 -12.97
N ILE A 641 -11.89 26.05 -12.08
CA ILE A 641 -11.20 27.12 -11.36
C ILE A 641 -10.56 28.14 -12.33
N LYS A 642 -10.02 27.68 -13.46
CA LYS A 642 -9.43 28.58 -14.46
C LYS A 642 -10.49 29.48 -15.10
N HIS A 643 -11.67 28.94 -15.40
CA HIS A 643 -12.73 29.62 -16.12
C HIS A 643 -13.72 30.41 -15.25
N GLU A 644 -14.18 29.84 -14.14
CA GLU A 644 -15.29 30.38 -13.34
C GLU A 644 -14.88 30.89 -11.96
N LYS A 645 -13.66 30.62 -11.50
CA LYS A 645 -13.20 30.93 -10.13
C LYS A 645 -14.11 30.34 -9.03
N THR A 646 -14.77 29.23 -9.32
CA THR A 646 -15.63 28.45 -8.42
C THR A 646 -15.28 26.97 -8.49
N ILE A 647 -15.69 26.22 -7.46
CA ILE A 647 -15.67 24.75 -7.41
C ILE A 647 -17.07 24.23 -7.13
N ASP A 648 -17.37 23.01 -7.59
CA ASP A 648 -18.63 22.32 -7.33
C ASP A 648 -18.37 20.82 -7.32
N ILE A 649 -17.72 20.38 -6.24
CA ILE A 649 -17.32 18.98 -6.08
C ILE A 649 -18.56 18.10 -5.95
N TYR A 650 -19.52 18.50 -5.11
CA TYR A 650 -20.79 17.80 -4.92
C TYR A 650 -21.54 17.57 -6.23
N GLY A 651 -21.73 18.64 -7.02
CA GLY A 651 -22.45 18.55 -8.29
C GLY A 651 -21.72 17.72 -9.33
N HIS A 652 -20.39 17.82 -9.40
CA HIS A 652 -19.62 17.02 -10.36
C HIS A 652 -19.59 15.54 -9.99
N VAL A 653 -19.48 15.19 -8.70
CA VAL A 653 -19.58 13.79 -8.25
C VAL A 653 -20.99 13.23 -8.51
N THR A 654 -22.04 14.03 -8.29
CA THR A 654 -23.43 13.65 -8.58
C THR A 654 -23.61 13.32 -10.08
N LEU A 655 -23.07 14.16 -10.96
CA LEU A 655 -23.02 13.91 -12.41
C LEU A 655 -22.26 12.61 -12.73
N MET A 656 -21.07 12.42 -12.15
CA MET A 656 -20.29 11.20 -12.42
C MET A 656 -20.99 9.92 -11.94
N ARG A 657 -21.73 9.99 -10.83
CA ARG A 657 -22.54 8.88 -10.29
C ARG A 657 -23.72 8.51 -11.20
N SER A 658 -24.18 9.41 -12.05
CA SER A 658 -25.17 9.07 -13.08
C SER A 658 -24.55 8.29 -14.24
N GLN A 659 -23.24 8.41 -14.47
CA GLN A 659 -22.54 7.80 -15.59
C GLN A 659 -21.86 6.47 -15.22
N ARG A 660 -21.37 6.32 -13.98
CA ARG A 660 -20.80 5.07 -13.47
C ARG A 660 -21.08 4.93 -11.98
N ASN A 661 -21.35 3.71 -11.53
CA ASN A 661 -21.64 3.44 -10.13
C ASN A 661 -20.43 3.77 -9.23
N TYR A 662 -20.70 4.25 -8.02
CA TYR A 662 -19.72 4.45 -6.94
C TYR A 662 -18.52 5.38 -7.24
N MET A 663 -18.57 6.21 -8.28
CA MET A 663 -17.53 7.19 -8.56
C MET A 663 -17.25 8.06 -7.33
N VAL A 664 -15.97 8.12 -6.90
CA VAL A 664 -15.55 8.56 -5.55
C VAL A 664 -16.20 7.66 -4.49
N GLN A 665 -15.51 6.58 -4.11
CA GLN A 665 -16.13 5.44 -3.43
C GLN A 665 -16.20 5.59 -1.90
N THR A 666 -15.32 6.41 -1.31
CA THR A 666 -15.23 6.59 0.15
C THR A 666 -15.29 8.05 0.52
N GLU A 667 -15.74 8.33 1.74
CA GLU A 667 -15.74 9.70 2.29
C GLU A 667 -14.33 10.30 2.33
N ASP A 668 -13.31 9.53 2.76
CA ASP A 668 -11.91 9.99 2.73
C ASP A 668 -11.47 10.48 1.34
N GLN A 669 -11.94 9.82 0.28
CA GLN A 669 -11.66 10.22 -1.10
C GLN A 669 -12.36 11.53 -1.46
N TYR A 670 -13.59 11.73 -0.99
CA TYR A 670 -14.35 12.97 -1.15
C TYR A 670 -13.67 14.13 -0.41
N ILE A 671 -13.19 13.88 0.81
CA ILE A 671 -12.42 14.84 1.61
C ILE A 671 -11.08 15.16 0.94
N PHE A 672 -10.39 14.17 0.37
CA PHE A 672 -9.11 14.39 -0.33
C PHE A 672 -9.23 15.26 -1.60
N ILE A 673 -10.40 15.25 -2.25
CA ILE A 673 -10.67 16.08 -3.43
C ILE A 673 -10.78 17.57 -3.04
N HIS A 674 -11.31 17.85 -1.85
CA HIS A 674 -11.38 19.19 -1.27
C HIS A 674 -10.00 19.65 -0.79
#